data_AF-A0A3N8D5F1-F1
#
_entry.id   AF-A0A3N8D5F1-F1
#
_cell.length_a   1.000
_cell.length_b   1.000
_cell.length_c   1.000
_cell.angle_alpha   90.00
_cell.angle_beta   90.00
_cell.angle_gamma   90.00
#
_symmetry.space_group_name_H-M   'P 1'
#
loop_
_entity.id
_entity.type
_entity.pdbx_description
1 polymer ?
#
loop_
_entity_poly.entity_id
_entity_poly.type
_entity_poly.pdbx_seq_one_letter_code
_entity_poly.pdbx_strand_id
1 'polypeptide(L)'
;MKHDPSVLAQPETDAGDVRCDEVAAGSARRADDAARMHRARYEWPIGDARAQASFDVETRTAADGRMTTWRYRAQAGTVADARRTTAEGGASTPSSPFVYRHAQTLIEMADTHHTIPGHAHAFARESFVDELAGALKRDPVALRLQHLDASRDAGPREIIRMVSERAAWGEPATARMPDRLSGRGFAFDGAGAPDALSADENPQTDAGGDKAPHWSAWVVDLDVDRATGDVAVRRVVAGQGAGEPGQASMAGLPAWQIEAAISRVMGARLSARPAHDETGGDVAPDAIAHELVAFDDAAPGADRIRSLSAYDAQRIEQAAAPAAAAIANALHDATGVRFRAPPFDAARIREALARPVPVDSGESHSGTPRRASSRWRRWLAGGGAGGVVGGLIGLACAILPGPAPIAPIATGGAEGAMWSAATLERGRLIALAGDCAVCHTAPGGAPNAGGLALDTPFGMIYTTNITPDPETGIGAWSYPAFARAMREGIGRDGSHLYPAFPYTAFAKLSEPDLLALYAYLMSQPPVTHAPPETKLPFPLDQRRLVAGWNWLFHDARPLAPDPARSATWNRGKYLVDGAGHCGACHTPRNALGAEQGGRAYLAGGEAEGWVAPPLIASPASPVPWTEGALFDYLRTGFSAQHGVAAGPMAPVVTGLAALPESDVRAIAHYLTSLSPPVDAAMAADAATRRAHGAEAVATLGLESGRRAFDAACAVCHAESGGVGHFGVRPLMGLNTSVSQAAPDNLLRVLHDGIDHPATDALGYMPGFRDAFDDRQMAELAAYIRARYAPGQPAWQNLEEASARIRQARLH
;
A
#
# COMPACT_ATOMS: atom_id res chain seq x y z
N MET A 1 -52.01 -18.22 -50.77
CA MET A 1 -52.12 -16.75 -50.63
C MET A 1 -50.76 -16.28 -50.14
N LYS A 2 -49.96 -15.41 -50.80
CA LYS A 2 -50.26 -14.29 -51.74
C LYS A 2 -51.21 -13.26 -51.08
N HIS A 3 -50.88 -11.98 -50.88
CA HIS A 3 -49.84 -11.13 -51.50
C HIS A 3 -49.20 -10.10 -50.52
N ASP A 4 -48.06 -9.55 -50.94
CA ASP A 4 -47.32 -8.33 -50.49
C ASP A 4 -47.87 -7.08 -51.29
N PRO A 5 -47.41 -5.79 -51.18
CA PRO A 5 -46.28 -5.22 -50.41
C PRO A 5 -46.47 -3.78 -49.79
N SER A 6 -45.36 -3.31 -49.19
CA SER A 6 -44.82 -1.95 -48.89
C SER A 6 -45.43 -0.61 -49.39
N VAL A 7 -44.99 0.50 -48.75
CA VAL A 7 -44.51 1.77 -49.38
C VAL A 7 -43.74 2.65 -48.36
N LEU A 8 -42.86 3.55 -48.82
CA LEU A 8 -42.02 4.49 -48.03
C LEU A 8 -42.48 5.96 -48.19
N ALA A 9 -42.22 6.84 -47.20
CA ALA A 9 -42.09 8.30 -47.41
C ALA A 9 -41.38 9.07 -46.26
N GLN A 10 -40.36 9.85 -46.63
CA GLN A 10 -39.80 11.09 -46.07
C GLN A 10 -39.26 11.88 -47.30
N PRO A 11 -38.99 13.21 -47.30
CA PRO A 11 -38.25 13.96 -46.26
C PRO A 11 -38.67 15.47 -46.14
N GLU A 12 -37.66 16.36 -46.06
CA GLU A 12 -37.66 17.85 -46.06
C GLU A 12 -38.08 18.52 -44.73
N THR A 13 -37.27 19.29 -43.99
CA THR A 13 -36.21 20.32 -44.23
C THR A 13 -36.71 21.74 -44.54
N ASP A 14 -36.39 22.68 -43.65
CA ASP A 14 -35.92 24.02 -44.04
C ASP A 14 -34.98 24.59 -42.94
N ALA A 15 -34.24 25.65 -43.25
CA ALA A 15 -33.25 26.29 -42.39
C ALA A 15 -33.52 27.80 -42.21
N GLY A 16 -33.04 28.39 -41.11
CA GLY A 16 -33.16 29.82 -40.83
C GLY A 16 -32.10 30.29 -39.84
N ASP A 17 -31.13 31.05 -40.33
CA ASP A 17 -29.94 31.55 -39.60
C ASP A 17 -29.97 33.10 -39.49
N VAL A 18 -28.95 33.68 -38.87
CA VAL A 18 -28.42 35.06 -39.02
C VAL A 18 -28.78 36.11 -37.93
N ARG A 19 -27.86 36.18 -36.94
CA ARG A 19 -27.21 37.37 -36.32
C ARG A 19 -27.93 38.34 -35.33
N CYS A 20 -27.25 38.49 -34.19
CA CYS A 20 -26.62 39.70 -33.59
C CYS A 20 -27.22 41.11 -33.79
N ASP A 21 -27.42 41.83 -32.68
CA ASP A 21 -26.62 42.99 -32.18
C ASP A 21 -27.14 43.33 -30.76
N GLU A 22 -26.35 43.42 -29.66
CA GLU A 22 -25.29 44.35 -29.20
C GLU A 22 -25.75 45.47 -28.21
N VAL A 23 -25.09 45.48 -27.04
CA VAL A 23 -24.85 46.58 -26.06
C VAL A 23 -26.01 47.40 -25.45
N ALA A 24 -26.29 47.16 -24.15
CA ALA A 24 -26.32 48.15 -23.04
C ALA A 24 -26.78 47.47 -21.70
N ALA A 25 -25.89 47.03 -20.80
CA ALA A 25 -25.24 47.83 -19.74
C ALA A 25 -26.21 48.47 -18.72
N GLY A 26 -26.28 47.97 -17.46
CA GLY A 26 -27.24 48.55 -16.50
C GLY A 26 -27.30 48.15 -15.01
N SER A 27 -26.57 47.15 -14.47
CA SER A 27 -26.45 47.00 -13.00
C SER A 27 -25.19 46.22 -12.60
N ALA A 28 -24.40 46.78 -11.69
CA ALA A 28 -23.15 46.18 -11.24
C ALA A 28 -23.29 45.55 -9.84
N ARG A 29 -22.77 44.33 -9.69
CA ARG A 29 -22.14 43.89 -8.43
C ARG A 29 -20.68 43.61 -8.73
N ARG A 30 -19.78 44.36 -8.11
CA ARG A 30 -18.34 44.09 -8.19
C ARG A 30 -18.04 42.82 -7.41
N ALA A 31 -17.28 41.91 -8.02
CA ALA A 31 -16.35 41.08 -7.28
C ALA A 31 -14.98 41.73 -7.47
N ASP A 32 -14.32 42.14 -6.39
CA ASP A 32 -12.95 42.68 -6.46
C ASP A 32 -11.96 41.53 -6.64
N ASP A 33 -11.42 41.38 -7.84
CA ASP A 33 -10.44 40.34 -8.16
C ASP A 33 -9.03 40.76 -7.69
N ALA A 34 -8.84 40.69 -6.37
CA ALA A 34 -7.71 41.26 -5.66
C ALA A 34 -6.41 40.44 -5.86
N ALA A 35 -5.68 40.74 -6.93
CA ALA A 35 -4.36 40.18 -7.22
C ALA A 35 -3.39 40.34 -6.03
N ARG A 36 -2.76 39.24 -5.61
CA ARG A 36 -1.95 39.19 -4.38
C ARG A 36 -0.47 39.38 -4.70
N MET A 37 0.23 40.15 -3.87
CA MET A 37 1.67 40.40 -4.02
C MET A 37 2.44 39.66 -2.94
N HIS A 38 3.47 38.92 -3.34
CA HIS A 38 4.30 38.09 -2.48
C HIS A 38 5.77 38.50 -2.66
N ARG A 39 6.53 38.62 -1.56
CA ARG A 39 7.96 38.94 -1.60
C ARG A 39 8.73 38.24 -0.48
N ALA A 40 9.92 37.75 -0.80
CA ALA A 40 10.86 37.15 0.14
C ALA A 40 12.30 37.58 -0.15
N ARG A 41 13.22 37.22 0.75
CA ARG A 41 14.66 37.40 0.60
C ARG A 41 15.41 36.16 1.06
N TYR A 42 16.36 35.69 0.27
CA TYR A 42 17.20 34.50 0.51
C TYR A 42 18.68 34.90 0.53
N GLU A 43 19.53 34.10 1.17
CA GLU A 43 20.97 34.37 1.29
C GLU A 43 21.79 33.09 1.06
N TRP A 44 23.02 33.23 0.54
CA TRP A 44 23.90 32.09 0.23
C TRP A 44 25.38 32.42 0.53
N PRO A 45 26.14 31.54 1.22
CA PRO A 45 27.55 31.78 1.53
C PRO A 45 28.45 31.62 0.29
N ILE A 46 29.41 32.53 0.09
CA ILE A 46 30.32 32.54 -1.06
C ILE A 46 31.77 32.58 -0.58
N GLY A 47 32.58 31.60 -0.99
CA GLY A 47 34.01 31.53 -0.65
C GLY A 47 34.26 31.41 0.85
N ASP A 48 35.25 32.16 1.35
CA ASP A 48 35.53 32.24 2.79
C ASP A 48 34.33 32.82 3.57
N ALA A 49 34.15 32.36 4.80
CA ALA A 49 32.93 32.45 5.61
C ALA A 49 32.47 33.85 6.08
N ARG A 50 32.74 34.92 5.32
CA ARG A 50 32.32 36.31 5.55
C ARG A 50 31.67 37.00 4.34
N ALA A 51 31.68 36.39 3.16
CA ALA A 51 30.97 36.90 1.98
C ALA A 51 29.67 36.11 1.74
N GLN A 52 28.63 36.83 1.33
CA GLN A 52 27.29 36.27 1.11
C GLN A 52 26.64 36.92 -0.11
N ALA A 53 25.96 36.12 -0.92
CA ALA A 53 24.94 36.63 -1.83
C ALA A 53 23.61 36.81 -1.09
N SER A 54 22.81 37.76 -1.57
CA SER A 54 21.42 37.92 -1.20
C SER A 54 20.53 38.05 -2.43
N PHE A 55 19.31 37.53 -2.33
CA PHE A 55 18.35 37.42 -3.42
C PHE A 55 16.99 37.94 -2.96
N ASP A 56 16.57 39.10 -3.46
CA ASP A 56 15.22 39.64 -3.25
C ASP A 56 14.30 39.19 -4.39
N VAL A 57 13.19 38.53 -4.06
CA VAL A 57 12.26 37.95 -5.04
C VAL A 57 10.84 38.43 -4.77
N GLU A 58 10.16 38.98 -5.77
CA GLU A 58 8.80 39.54 -5.68
C GLU A 58 7.93 39.07 -6.87
N THR A 59 6.69 38.66 -6.60
CA THR A 59 5.72 38.27 -7.64
C THR A 59 4.31 38.80 -7.33
N ARG A 60 3.47 38.83 -8.35
CA ARG A 60 2.03 39.04 -8.23
C ARG A 60 1.28 37.88 -8.87
N THR A 61 0.27 37.39 -8.18
CA THR A 61 -0.57 36.26 -8.62
C THR A 61 -1.95 36.74 -9.03
N ALA A 62 -2.48 36.17 -10.12
CA ALA A 62 -3.89 36.27 -10.48
C ALA A 62 -4.74 35.30 -9.62
N ALA A 63 -6.06 35.36 -9.73
CA ALA A 63 -6.98 34.56 -8.90
C ALA A 63 -6.88 33.04 -9.13
N ASP A 64 -6.38 32.61 -10.30
CA ASP A 64 -5.99 31.22 -10.60
C ASP A 64 -4.68 30.79 -9.90
N GLY A 65 -4.00 31.70 -9.19
CA GLY A 65 -2.69 31.50 -8.58
C GLY A 65 -1.52 31.61 -9.55
N ARG A 66 -1.76 31.91 -10.83
CA ARG A 66 -0.72 32.03 -11.87
C ARG A 66 0.15 33.26 -11.59
N MET A 67 1.46 33.09 -11.63
CA MET A 67 2.41 34.21 -11.54
C MET A 67 2.30 35.10 -12.78
N THR A 68 2.08 36.40 -12.56
CA THR A 68 1.85 37.40 -13.62
C THR A 68 3.06 38.31 -13.83
N THR A 69 3.66 38.76 -12.72
CA THR A 69 4.90 39.56 -12.70
C THR A 69 5.96 38.84 -11.89
N TRP A 70 7.23 38.93 -12.27
CA TRP A 70 8.35 38.43 -11.46
C TRP A 70 9.49 39.44 -11.45
N ARG A 71 9.94 39.80 -10.24
CA ARG A 71 11.09 40.68 -10.01
C ARG A 71 12.11 39.92 -9.18
N TYR A 72 13.34 39.85 -9.67
CA TYR A 72 14.41 39.11 -9.03
C TYR A 72 15.68 39.94 -9.01
N ARG A 73 16.17 40.26 -7.81
CA ARG A 73 17.42 40.99 -7.61
C ARG A 73 18.42 40.11 -6.88
N ALA A 74 19.57 39.85 -7.49
CA ALA A 74 20.69 39.15 -6.87
C ALA A 74 21.84 40.13 -6.61
N GLN A 75 22.45 40.10 -5.43
CA GLN A 75 23.58 40.96 -5.07
C GLN A 75 24.62 40.17 -4.26
N ALA A 76 25.88 40.21 -4.67
CA ALA A 76 27.00 39.71 -3.87
C ALA A 76 27.49 40.80 -2.89
N GLY A 77 27.75 40.44 -1.63
CA GLY A 77 28.10 41.41 -0.59
C GLY A 77 29.11 40.91 0.44
N THR A 78 29.81 41.86 1.03
CA THR A 78 30.52 41.67 2.31
C THR A 78 29.84 42.53 3.38
N VAL A 79 29.96 42.15 4.65
CA VAL A 79 29.18 42.69 5.79
C VAL A 79 29.50 44.17 6.14
N ALA A 80 30.24 44.88 5.28
CA ALA A 80 30.86 46.17 5.60
C ALA A 80 30.61 47.32 4.60
N ASP A 81 29.57 47.29 3.77
CA ASP A 81 29.02 48.54 3.24
C ASP A 81 27.50 48.54 3.00
N ALA A 82 26.76 49.14 3.95
CA ALA A 82 25.32 49.33 3.89
C ALA A 82 24.96 50.78 3.51
N ARG A 83 25.65 51.36 2.52
CA ARG A 83 25.34 52.69 1.97
C ARG A 83 25.19 52.68 0.44
N ARG A 84 24.23 53.49 -0.01
CA ARG A 84 23.72 53.56 -1.39
C ARG A 84 24.83 53.67 -2.45
N THR A 85 24.81 52.75 -3.41
CA THR A 85 25.26 53.00 -4.78
C THR A 85 24.17 52.60 -5.77
N THR A 86 23.63 53.59 -6.47
CA THR A 86 22.91 53.38 -7.74
C THR A 86 23.94 53.54 -8.85
N ALA A 87 24.29 52.45 -9.53
CA ALA A 87 25.22 52.46 -10.64
C ALA A 87 24.66 51.60 -11.78
N GLU A 88 24.38 52.24 -12.90
CA GLU A 88 24.11 51.56 -14.17
C GLU A 88 25.46 51.12 -14.76
N GLY A 89 25.55 49.87 -15.20
CA GLY A 89 26.78 49.30 -15.77
C GLY A 89 26.49 48.03 -16.54
N GLY A 90 26.66 48.07 -17.86
CA GLY A 90 26.42 46.92 -18.72
C GLY A 90 27.49 45.85 -18.53
N ALA A 91 27.06 44.61 -18.32
CA ALA A 91 27.88 43.40 -18.35
C ALA A 91 27.17 42.34 -19.20
N SER A 92 27.95 41.43 -19.79
CA SER A 92 27.47 40.37 -20.69
C SER A 92 26.29 39.60 -20.09
N THR A 93 25.16 39.56 -20.79
CA THR A 93 23.90 38.99 -20.30
C THR A 93 24.07 37.54 -19.85
N PRO A 94 23.93 37.22 -18.54
CA PRO A 94 23.89 35.84 -18.09
C PRO A 94 22.64 35.17 -18.66
N SER A 95 22.71 33.87 -18.96
CA SER A 95 21.52 33.08 -19.29
C SER A 95 20.51 33.22 -18.14
N SER A 96 19.29 33.71 -18.46
CA SER A 96 18.27 34.02 -17.46
C SER A 96 18.14 32.90 -16.41
N PRO A 97 18.35 33.17 -15.10
CA PRO A 97 18.25 32.16 -14.05
C PRO A 97 16.79 31.71 -13.78
N PHE A 98 15.86 32.08 -14.66
CA PHE A 98 14.43 31.92 -14.49
C PHE A 98 13.81 31.09 -15.63
N VAL A 99 13.36 29.89 -15.27
CA VAL A 99 12.89 28.83 -16.21
C VAL A 99 11.39 28.91 -16.51
N TYR A 100 10.64 29.71 -15.74
CA TYR A 100 9.18 29.79 -15.81
C TYR A 100 8.73 30.99 -16.66
N ARG A 101 7.72 30.81 -17.52
CA ARG A 101 7.28 31.86 -18.48
C ARG A 101 6.12 32.70 -17.91
N HIS A 102 6.27 34.03 -17.89
CA HIS A 102 5.35 35.00 -17.28
C HIS A 102 5.13 36.24 -18.15
N ALA A 103 4.12 37.06 -17.82
CA ALA A 103 3.75 38.22 -18.64
C ALA A 103 4.66 39.45 -18.46
N GLN A 104 5.30 39.62 -17.30
CA GLN A 104 6.28 40.67 -17.04
C GLN A 104 7.40 40.16 -16.14
N THR A 105 8.65 40.22 -16.60
CA THR A 105 9.82 39.75 -15.84
C THR A 105 10.88 40.84 -15.78
N LEU A 106 11.42 41.11 -14.59
CA LEU A 106 12.52 42.05 -14.35
C LEU A 106 13.61 41.35 -13.54
N ILE A 107 14.84 41.34 -14.04
CA ILE A 107 16.00 40.72 -13.40
C ILE A 107 17.09 41.78 -13.21
N GLU A 108 17.59 41.92 -11.98
CA GLU A 108 18.59 42.91 -11.58
C GLU A 108 19.77 42.19 -10.90
N MET A 109 20.85 41.93 -11.62
CA MET A 109 22.03 41.23 -11.08
C MET A 109 23.18 42.19 -10.79
N ALA A 110 23.48 42.39 -9.50
CA ALA A 110 24.66 43.08 -9.01
C ALA A 110 25.71 42.06 -8.54
N ASP A 111 26.23 41.28 -9.50
CA ASP A 111 27.37 40.38 -9.37
C ASP A 111 28.32 40.62 -10.54
N THR A 112 29.24 41.57 -10.37
CA THR A 112 30.14 42.05 -11.44
C THR A 112 31.21 41.04 -11.86
N HIS A 113 31.28 39.88 -11.20
CA HIS A 113 32.36 38.91 -11.36
C HIS A 113 31.87 37.45 -11.50
N HIS A 114 30.57 37.20 -11.65
CA HIS A 114 29.97 35.86 -11.67
C HIS A 114 30.38 35.01 -10.45
N THR A 115 30.41 35.66 -9.28
CA THR A 115 30.78 35.05 -7.99
C THR A 115 29.65 34.23 -7.36
N ILE A 116 28.41 34.43 -7.81
CA ILE A 116 27.24 33.68 -7.32
C ILE A 116 27.10 32.35 -8.10
N PRO A 117 27.18 31.17 -7.45
CA PRO A 117 27.03 29.89 -8.15
C PRO A 117 25.60 29.68 -8.69
N GLY A 118 25.46 28.99 -9.82
CA GLY A 118 24.15 28.70 -10.43
C GLY A 118 23.18 27.99 -9.48
N HIS A 119 23.68 27.05 -8.67
CA HIS A 119 22.88 26.35 -7.67
C HIS A 119 22.36 27.25 -6.53
N ALA A 120 22.99 28.41 -6.28
CA ALA A 120 22.48 29.42 -5.34
C ALA A 120 21.27 30.18 -5.93
N HIS A 121 21.29 30.42 -7.24
CA HIS A 121 20.13 30.98 -7.95
C HIS A 121 18.96 29.98 -7.97
N ALA A 122 19.23 28.71 -8.27
CA ALA A 122 18.24 27.63 -8.18
C ALA A 122 17.65 27.53 -6.76
N PHE A 123 18.50 27.55 -5.72
CA PHE A 123 18.05 27.57 -4.33
C PHE A 123 17.05 28.69 -4.04
N ALA A 124 17.39 29.95 -4.35
CA ALA A 124 16.55 31.10 -4.06
C ALA A 124 15.24 31.09 -4.87
N ARG A 125 15.28 30.71 -6.15
CA ARG A 125 14.10 30.62 -7.03
C ARG A 125 13.14 29.54 -6.57
N GLU A 126 13.64 28.32 -6.37
CA GLU A 126 12.81 27.15 -6.08
C GLU A 126 12.25 27.14 -4.66
N SER A 127 12.98 27.74 -3.71
CA SER A 127 12.46 27.99 -2.35
C SER A 127 11.35 29.06 -2.33
N PHE A 128 11.38 30.01 -3.28
CA PHE A 128 10.33 31.02 -3.41
C PHE A 128 9.07 30.50 -4.11
N VAL A 129 9.21 29.75 -5.19
CA VAL A 129 8.05 29.14 -5.90
C VAL A 129 7.32 28.15 -4.96
N ASP A 130 8.05 27.47 -4.09
CA ASP A 130 7.47 26.61 -3.05
C ASP A 130 6.79 27.41 -1.91
N GLU A 131 7.42 28.47 -1.40
CA GLU A 131 6.80 29.38 -0.43
C GLU A 131 5.52 30.03 -0.99
N LEU A 132 5.51 30.36 -2.28
CA LEU A 132 4.33 30.85 -3.00
C LEU A 132 3.25 29.78 -3.12
N ALA A 133 3.60 28.54 -3.47
CA ALA A 133 2.65 27.42 -3.56
C ALA A 133 1.92 27.19 -2.23
N GLY A 134 2.66 27.18 -1.12
CA GLY A 134 2.10 27.12 0.23
C GLY A 134 1.18 28.30 0.56
N ALA A 135 1.60 29.54 0.24
CA ALA A 135 0.79 30.74 0.46
C ALA A 135 -0.49 30.79 -0.40
N LEU A 136 -0.49 30.14 -1.56
CA LEU A 136 -1.65 29.95 -2.44
C LEU A 136 -2.51 28.72 -2.09
N LYS A 137 -2.02 27.83 -1.20
CA LYS A 137 -2.57 26.48 -0.95
C LYS A 137 -2.71 25.64 -2.23
N ARG A 138 -1.69 25.66 -3.09
CA ARG A 138 -1.62 24.86 -4.32
C ARG A 138 -0.43 23.90 -4.27
N ASP A 139 -0.55 22.79 -4.97
CA ASP A 139 0.56 21.83 -5.13
C ASP A 139 1.77 22.51 -5.83
N PRO A 140 2.98 22.46 -5.23
CA PRO A 140 4.18 23.09 -5.78
C PRO A 140 4.68 22.47 -7.09
N VAL A 141 4.30 21.23 -7.44
CA VAL A 141 4.63 20.62 -8.74
C VAL A 141 3.67 21.13 -9.83
N ALA A 142 2.36 21.10 -9.60
CA ALA A 142 1.35 21.63 -10.51
C ALA A 142 1.51 23.14 -10.77
N LEU A 143 1.95 23.92 -9.78
CA LEU A 143 2.26 25.34 -9.97
C LEU A 143 3.42 25.54 -10.97
N ARG A 144 4.47 24.73 -10.89
CA ARG A 144 5.61 24.76 -11.83
C ARG A 144 5.18 24.30 -13.24
N LEU A 145 4.44 23.19 -13.32
CA LEU A 145 3.92 22.65 -14.58
C LEU A 145 2.89 23.56 -15.28
N GLN A 146 2.27 24.52 -14.57
CA GLN A 146 1.44 25.56 -15.18
C GLN A 146 2.27 26.63 -15.94
N HIS A 147 3.56 26.74 -15.65
CA HIS A 147 4.45 27.79 -16.19
C HIS A 147 5.52 27.28 -17.17
N LEU A 148 5.42 26.03 -17.59
CA LEU A 148 6.24 25.39 -18.63
C LEU A 148 5.35 25.03 -19.82
N ASP A 149 5.71 25.48 -21.03
CA ASP A 149 4.93 25.25 -22.24
C ASP A 149 4.95 23.76 -22.66
N ALA A 150 3.79 23.24 -23.09
CA ALA A 150 3.65 21.83 -23.44
C ALA A 150 4.42 21.40 -24.71
N SER A 151 4.79 22.34 -25.58
CA SER A 151 5.52 22.09 -26.82
C SER A 151 7.01 22.43 -26.72
N ARG A 152 7.36 23.57 -26.11
CA ARG A 152 8.74 24.07 -26.01
C ARG A 152 9.49 23.48 -24.83
N ASP A 153 8.82 23.31 -23.70
CA ASP A 153 9.43 22.94 -22.43
C ASP A 153 9.16 21.46 -22.11
N ALA A 154 9.01 20.62 -23.16
CA ALA A 154 8.59 19.21 -23.06
C ALA A 154 9.55 18.33 -22.23
N GLY A 155 10.86 18.45 -22.43
CA GLY A 155 11.87 17.76 -21.60
C GLY A 155 11.80 18.13 -20.12
N PRO A 156 11.84 19.44 -19.77
CA PRO A 156 11.53 19.94 -18.43
C PRO A 156 10.24 19.38 -17.83
N ARG A 157 9.13 19.34 -18.58
CA ARG A 157 7.86 18.79 -18.09
C ARG A 157 7.94 17.28 -17.83
N GLU A 158 8.63 16.54 -18.69
CA GLU A 158 8.76 15.09 -18.58
C GLU A 158 9.69 14.65 -17.44
N ILE A 159 10.81 15.36 -17.19
CA ILE A 159 11.67 15.04 -16.02
C ILE A 159 10.96 15.36 -14.70
N ILE A 160 10.19 16.46 -14.65
CA ILE A 160 9.33 16.78 -13.49
C ILE A 160 8.30 15.67 -13.29
N ARG A 161 7.63 15.22 -14.36
CA ARG A 161 6.63 14.14 -14.33
C ARG A 161 7.24 12.82 -13.84
N MET A 162 8.32 12.35 -14.47
CA MET A 162 8.99 11.08 -14.12
C MET A 162 9.44 11.06 -12.66
N VAL A 163 10.14 12.11 -12.20
CA VAL A 163 10.62 12.18 -10.81
C VAL A 163 9.46 12.28 -9.82
N SER A 164 8.38 13.01 -10.16
CA SER A 164 7.19 13.13 -9.32
C SER A 164 6.43 11.81 -9.20
N GLU A 165 6.19 11.11 -10.32
CA GLU A 165 5.52 9.80 -10.33
C GLU A 165 6.36 8.74 -9.59
N ARG A 166 7.67 8.67 -9.86
CA ARG A 166 8.60 7.75 -9.17
C ARG A 166 8.72 8.05 -7.67
N ALA A 167 8.52 9.31 -7.27
CA ALA A 167 8.46 9.71 -5.87
C ALA A 167 7.09 9.44 -5.20
N ALA A 168 6.04 9.09 -5.96
CA ALA A 168 4.65 9.16 -5.54
C ALA A 168 4.30 10.55 -4.96
N TRP A 169 4.61 11.61 -5.71
CA TRP A 169 4.26 12.99 -5.36
C TRP A 169 2.74 13.19 -5.40
N GLY A 170 2.20 13.96 -4.45
CA GLY A 170 0.75 14.16 -4.29
C GLY A 170 0.08 13.10 -3.43
N GLU A 171 0.60 11.87 -3.38
CA GLU A 171 0.24 10.93 -2.32
C GLU A 171 0.73 11.47 -0.96
N PRO A 172 -0.01 11.23 0.14
CA PRO A 172 0.42 11.64 1.46
C PRO A 172 1.82 11.09 1.76
N ALA A 173 2.77 11.96 2.12
CA ALA A 173 4.00 11.53 2.75
C ALA A 173 3.60 10.71 3.97
N THR A 174 3.92 9.41 3.95
CA THR A 174 3.26 8.47 4.84
C THR A 174 3.53 8.84 6.31
N ALA A 175 2.52 8.62 7.17
CA ALA A 175 2.41 8.96 8.59
C ALA A 175 3.51 9.86 9.24
N ARG A 176 3.11 11.08 9.61
CA ARG A 176 3.84 11.92 10.58
C ARG A 176 4.10 11.13 11.86
N MET A 177 5.34 11.21 12.35
CA MET A 177 5.77 10.59 13.60
C MET A 177 5.74 11.65 14.73
N PRO A 178 5.46 11.31 16.01
CA PRO A 178 5.22 12.31 17.08
C PRO A 178 6.28 13.42 17.25
N ASP A 179 7.54 13.08 17.56
CA ASP A 179 8.61 14.04 17.84
C ASP A 179 9.52 14.35 16.62
N ARG A 180 9.13 13.84 15.43
CA ARG A 180 9.88 13.94 14.17
C ARG A 180 9.00 14.47 13.08
N LEU A 181 9.37 15.67 12.64
CA LEU A 181 8.69 16.44 11.62
C LEU A 181 9.12 15.88 10.26
N SER A 182 8.36 14.91 9.77
CA SER A 182 8.52 14.36 8.42
C SER A 182 8.05 15.37 7.38
N GLY A 183 8.82 15.56 6.31
CA GLY A 183 8.50 16.51 5.24
C GLY A 183 9.10 16.12 3.90
N ARG A 184 8.44 16.60 2.84
CA ARG A 184 8.70 16.25 1.45
C ARG A 184 8.88 17.52 0.61
N GLY A 185 9.97 17.60 -0.13
CA GLY A 185 10.34 18.80 -0.87
C GLY A 185 10.66 18.52 -2.34
N PHE A 186 10.00 19.28 -3.22
CA PHE A 186 10.29 19.30 -4.65
C PHE A 186 11.17 20.50 -5.00
N ALA A 187 12.13 20.31 -5.92
CA ALA A 187 12.76 21.41 -6.64
C ALA A 187 13.14 21.00 -8.07
N PHE A 188 13.13 21.98 -8.97
CA PHE A 188 13.51 21.80 -10.37
C PHE A 188 14.47 22.91 -10.84
N ASP A 189 15.45 22.57 -11.66
CA ASP A 189 16.32 23.54 -12.34
C ASP A 189 16.61 23.09 -13.77
N GLY A 190 16.92 24.05 -14.63
CA GLY A 190 17.30 23.77 -16.01
C GLY A 190 17.50 25.01 -16.86
N ALA A 191 18.31 24.87 -17.90
CA ALA A 191 18.47 25.89 -18.91
C ALA A 191 17.30 25.84 -19.90
N GLY A 192 16.44 26.86 -19.89
CA GLY A 192 15.45 27.05 -20.95
C GLY A 192 16.14 27.31 -22.29
N ALA A 193 15.59 26.76 -23.38
CA ALA A 193 16.07 27.08 -24.72
C ALA A 193 15.96 28.60 -24.98
N PRO A 194 16.97 29.24 -25.59
CA PRO A 194 16.95 30.69 -25.80
C PRO A 194 15.78 31.08 -26.69
N ASP A 195 14.99 32.06 -26.27
CA ASP A 195 13.85 32.54 -27.06
C ASP A 195 14.35 33.17 -28.38
N ALA A 196 13.76 32.74 -29.50
CA ALA A 196 14.14 33.13 -30.85
C ALA A 196 13.71 34.57 -31.23
N LEU A 197 14.03 35.54 -30.37
CA LEU A 197 13.70 36.97 -30.49
C LEU A 197 14.93 37.88 -30.28
N SER A 198 16.13 37.38 -30.59
CA SER A 198 17.36 38.18 -30.75
C SER A 198 18.10 37.80 -32.03
N ALA A 199 17.39 37.85 -33.16
CA ALA A 199 17.97 37.63 -34.49
C ALA A 199 18.70 38.88 -34.99
N ASP A 200 19.75 39.32 -34.26
CA ASP A 200 20.70 40.35 -34.69
C ASP A 200 21.94 40.39 -33.75
N GLU A 201 22.70 39.29 -33.63
CA GLU A 201 24.10 39.35 -33.18
C GLU A 201 24.93 38.18 -33.76
N ASN A 202 26.24 38.41 -33.96
CA ASN A 202 27.04 37.70 -34.97
C ASN A 202 27.77 36.44 -34.42
N PRO A 203 27.59 35.24 -34.99
CA PRO A 203 28.16 34.00 -34.47
C PRO A 203 29.64 33.79 -34.85
N GLN A 204 30.56 34.46 -34.15
CA GLN A 204 32.00 34.22 -34.25
C GLN A 204 32.71 34.51 -32.92
N THR A 205 33.71 33.68 -32.55
CA THR A 205 34.47 33.66 -31.27
C THR A 205 33.61 33.31 -30.03
N ASP A 206 33.95 32.35 -29.16
CA ASP A 206 35.14 31.48 -29.07
C ASP A 206 34.79 30.02 -28.73
N ALA A 207 35.76 29.12 -28.87
CA ALA A 207 35.55 27.67 -28.79
C ALA A 207 35.24 27.17 -27.35
N GLY A 208 34.03 26.65 -27.13
CA GLY A 208 33.60 26.17 -25.81
C GLY A 208 32.50 25.08 -25.76
N GLY A 209 32.03 24.58 -26.91
CA GLY A 209 31.02 23.51 -27.00
C GLY A 209 29.57 23.99 -26.88
N ASP A 210 28.69 23.43 -27.73
CA ASP A 210 27.26 23.74 -27.74
C ASP A 210 26.59 23.32 -26.42
N LYS A 211 26.04 24.30 -25.70
CA LYS A 211 25.31 24.07 -24.45
C LYS A 211 23.88 23.63 -24.74
N ALA A 212 23.72 22.35 -25.10
CA ALA A 212 22.41 21.71 -25.17
C ALA A 212 21.60 21.96 -23.88
N PRO A 213 20.28 22.18 -23.96
CA PRO A 213 19.45 22.41 -22.79
C PRO A 213 19.51 21.20 -21.86
N HIS A 214 19.79 21.46 -20.58
CA HIS A 214 19.91 20.46 -19.52
C HIS A 214 18.98 20.82 -18.37
N TRP A 215 18.48 19.81 -17.67
CA TRP A 215 17.43 19.96 -16.67
C TRP A 215 17.50 18.84 -15.62
N SER A 216 17.12 19.14 -14.39
CA SER A 216 17.08 18.20 -13.28
C SER A 216 15.91 18.48 -12.34
N ALA A 217 15.26 17.41 -11.88
CA ALA A 217 14.20 17.44 -10.88
C ALA A 217 14.58 16.56 -9.69
N TRP A 218 14.30 17.03 -8.48
CA TRP A 218 14.62 16.35 -7.23
C TRP A 218 13.40 16.34 -6.30
N VAL A 219 13.09 15.18 -5.73
CA VAL A 219 12.24 15.01 -4.56
C VAL A 219 13.07 14.45 -3.41
N VAL A 220 12.99 15.10 -2.25
CA VAL A 220 13.64 14.68 -1.02
C VAL A 220 12.56 14.37 0.02
N ASP A 221 12.56 13.14 0.55
CA ASP A 221 11.82 12.75 1.75
C ASP A 221 12.78 12.79 2.95
N LEU A 222 12.48 13.57 3.98
CA LEU A 222 13.29 13.64 5.22
C LEU A 222 12.44 13.66 6.49
N ASP A 223 13.07 13.26 7.61
CA ASP A 223 12.54 13.40 8.96
C ASP A 223 13.43 14.39 9.74
N VAL A 224 12.84 15.40 10.39
CA VAL A 224 13.55 16.35 11.27
C VAL A 224 13.22 16.06 12.72
N ASP A 225 14.22 15.74 13.53
CA ASP A 225 14.09 15.58 14.97
C ASP A 225 13.77 16.92 15.65
N ARG A 226 12.65 17.02 16.35
CA ARG A 226 12.23 18.29 16.94
C ARG A 226 13.05 18.67 18.18
N ALA A 227 13.61 17.69 18.88
CA ALA A 227 14.37 17.91 20.11
C ALA A 227 15.85 18.20 19.82
N THR A 228 16.47 17.43 18.92
CA THR A 228 17.89 17.61 18.58
C THR A 228 18.11 18.52 17.38
N GLY A 229 17.13 18.64 16.47
CA GLY A 229 17.27 19.29 15.17
C GLY A 229 17.89 18.39 14.08
N ASP A 230 18.25 17.14 14.40
CA ASP A 230 18.91 16.24 13.46
C ASP A 230 18.00 15.88 12.28
N VAL A 231 18.57 15.87 11.07
CA VAL A 231 17.83 15.61 9.83
C VAL A 231 18.26 14.25 9.26
N ALA A 232 17.31 13.34 9.17
CA ALA A 232 17.47 12.08 8.47
C ALA A 232 16.84 12.19 7.07
N VAL A 233 17.66 12.38 6.04
CA VAL A 233 17.19 12.19 4.65
C VAL A 233 16.94 10.71 4.43
N ARG A 234 15.68 10.33 4.22
CA ARG A 234 15.24 8.94 4.10
C ARG A 234 15.47 8.43 2.68
N ARG A 235 14.98 9.21 1.71
CA ARG A 235 14.91 8.86 0.29
C ARG A 235 15.09 10.10 -0.56
N VAL A 236 15.81 9.94 -1.66
CA VAL A 236 15.99 10.93 -2.71
C VAL A 236 15.55 10.29 -4.01
N VAL A 237 14.58 10.88 -4.68
CA VAL A 237 14.21 10.52 -6.05
C VAL A 237 14.64 11.68 -6.93
N ALA A 238 15.62 11.46 -7.78
CA ALA A 238 16.25 12.53 -8.53
C ALA A 238 16.62 12.07 -9.94
N GLY A 239 16.36 12.94 -10.91
CA GLY A 239 16.61 12.69 -12.31
C GLY A 239 17.27 13.88 -12.99
N GLN A 240 17.96 13.59 -14.09
CA GLN A 240 18.61 14.56 -14.95
C GLN A 240 18.30 14.23 -16.42
N GLY A 241 18.53 15.18 -17.30
CA GLY A 241 18.59 14.90 -18.73
C GLY A 241 18.89 16.13 -19.56
N ALA A 242 18.95 15.92 -20.86
CA ALA A 242 19.32 16.94 -21.83
C ALA A 242 18.80 16.65 -23.23
N GLY A 243 18.82 17.68 -24.08
CA GLY A 243 18.47 17.59 -25.50
C GLY A 243 17.15 18.28 -25.86
N GLU A 244 16.92 18.40 -27.17
CA GLU A 244 15.81 19.17 -27.74
C GLU A 244 14.43 18.51 -27.51
N PRO A 245 13.33 19.29 -27.55
CA PRO A 245 11.97 18.76 -27.45
C PRO A 245 11.71 17.63 -28.46
N GLY A 246 11.35 16.44 -27.96
CA GLY A 246 11.14 15.23 -28.76
C GLY A 246 12.39 14.37 -29.00
N GLN A 247 13.58 14.81 -28.57
CA GLN A 247 14.84 14.02 -28.57
C GLN A 247 15.52 14.00 -27.19
N ALA A 248 14.78 14.34 -26.14
CA ALA A 248 15.23 14.38 -24.76
C ALA A 248 15.75 13.02 -24.27
N SER A 249 17.00 12.98 -23.78
CA SER A 249 17.58 11.84 -23.07
C SER A 249 17.43 12.05 -21.57
N MET A 250 16.93 11.05 -20.85
CA MET A 250 16.65 11.11 -19.40
C MET A 250 17.41 10.01 -18.67
N ALA A 251 17.92 10.30 -17.49
CA ALA A 251 18.62 9.35 -16.62
C ALA A 251 18.36 9.65 -15.14
N GLY A 252 18.63 8.68 -14.27
CA GLY A 252 18.78 8.93 -12.84
C GLY A 252 20.09 9.66 -12.53
N LEU A 253 20.44 9.72 -11.25
CA LEU A 253 21.61 10.44 -10.74
C LEU A 253 22.50 9.47 -9.96
N PRO A 254 23.77 9.25 -10.35
CA PRO A 254 24.59 8.23 -9.73
C PRO A 254 24.88 8.57 -8.27
N ALA A 255 24.83 7.55 -7.40
CA ALA A 255 24.85 7.68 -5.95
C ALA A 255 25.88 8.67 -5.39
N TRP A 256 27.11 8.68 -5.93
CA TRP A 256 28.18 9.58 -5.48
C TRP A 256 27.87 11.08 -5.70
N GLN A 257 27.04 11.44 -6.68
CA GLN A 257 26.57 12.82 -6.87
C GLN A 257 25.49 13.19 -5.84
N ILE A 258 24.62 12.23 -5.48
CA ILE A 258 23.65 12.37 -4.39
C ILE A 258 24.38 12.59 -3.05
N GLU A 259 25.36 11.74 -2.74
CA GLU A 259 26.22 11.83 -1.54
C GLU A 259 26.92 13.20 -1.47
N ALA A 260 27.60 13.61 -2.55
CA ALA A 260 28.37 14.85 -2.59
C ALA A 260 27.51 16.12 -2.48
N ALA A 261 26.32 16.13 -3.10
CA ALA A 261 25.42 17.28 -3.07
C ALA A 261 24.81 17.48 -1.68
N ILE A 262 24.27 16.41 -1.09
CA ILE A 262 23.55 16.49 0.19
C ILE A 262 24.53 16.73 1.34
N SER A 263 25.70 16.08 1.33
CA SER A 263 26.74 16.32 2.34
C SER A 263 27.23 17.78 2.36
N ARG A 264 27.31 18.44 1.18
CA ARG A 264 27.69 19.86 1.06
C ARG A 264 26.66 20.81 1.69
N VAL A 265 25.37 20.47 1.63
CA VAL A 265 24.26 21.33 2.10
C VAL A 265 23.95 21.11 3.59
N MET A 266 24.04 19.87 4.06
CA MET A 266 23.73 19.47 5.44
C MET A 266 24.93 19.51 6.39
N GLY A 267 26.16 19.47 5.87
CA GLY A 267 27.39 19.44 6.68
C GLY A 267 27.69 18.09 7.35
N ALA A 268 26.95 17.03 6.99
CA ALA A 268 27.11 15.67 7.54
C ALA A 268 27.56 14.68 6.44
N ARG A 269 28.25 13.61 6.82
CA ARG A 269 28.62 12.51 5.91
C ARG A 269 27.48 11.51 5.77
N LEU A 270 27.00 11.31 4.55
CA LEU A 270 25.94 10.36 4.21
C LEU A 270 26.42 9.43 3.09
N SER A 271 25.92 8.20 3.06
CA SER A 271 26.03 7.31 1.89
C SER A 271 24.67 7.08 1.24
N ALA A 272 24.64 7.02 -0.08
CA ALA A 272 23.44 6.76 -0.89
C ALA A 272 23.53 5.41 -1.59
N ARG A 273 22.41 4.70 -1.70
CA ARG A 273 22.30 3.40 -2.39
C ARG A 273 21.04 3.36 -3.24
N PRO A 274 21.04 2.72 -4.42
CA PRO A 274 19.81 2.50 -5.19
C PRO A 274 18.71 1.87 -4.33
N ALA A 275 17.49 2.35 -4.48
CA ALA A 275 16.32 1.83 -3.77
C ALA A 275 16.05 0.36 -4.13
N HIS A 276 15.42 -0.38 -3.21
CA HIS A 276 15.25 -1.83 -3.33
C HIS A 276 14.50 -2.29 -4.60
N ASP A 277 13.67 -1.42 -5.19
CA ASP A 277 12.89 -1.71 -6.40
C ASP A 277 13.65 -1.49 -7.72
N GLU A 278 14.87 -0.94 -7.70
CA GLU A 278 15.73 -0.79 -8.89
C GLU A 278 16.88 -1.82 -8.96
N THR A 279 17.04 -2.71 -7.97
CA THR A 279 18.14 -3.69 -7.92
C THR A 279 17.94 -4.93 -8.83
N GLY A 280 17.22 -4.78 -9.94
CA GLY A 280 16.69 -5.88 -10.76
C GLY A 280 17.47 -6.27 -12.02
N GLY A 281 18.56 -5.57 -12.36
CA GLY A 281 19.38 -5.83 -13.54
C GLY A 281 20.88 -5.60 -13.29
N ASP A 282 21.71 -5.86 -14.30
CA ASP A 282 23.15 -5.54 -14.25
C ASP A 282 23.35 -4.09 -13.83
N VAL A 283 24.19 -3.87 -12.80
CA VAL A 283 24.15 -2.67 -11.95
C VAL A 283 24.24 -1.37 -12.75
N ALA A 284 23.07 -0.77 -13.01
CA ALA A 284 22.96 0.54 -13.62
C ALA A 284 23.52 1.59 -12.66
N PRO A 285 24.51 2.41 -13.07
CA PRO A 285 25.11 3.40 -12.18
C PRO A 285 24.16 4.57 -11.86
N ASP A 286 23.16 4.82 -12.72
CA ASP A 286 22.32 6.02 -12.74
C ASP A 286 20.88 5.71 -12.30
N ALA A 287 20.72 5.15 -11.10
CA ALA A 287 19.42 4.88 -10.47
C ALA A 287 18.61 6.18 -10.24
N ILE A 288 17.27 6.09 -10.32
CA ILE A 288 16.36 7.23 -10.18
C ILE A 288 15.96 7.42 -8.70
N ALA A 289 15.82 6.33 -7.96
CA ALA A 289 15.50 6.34 -6.53
C ALA A 289 16.69 5.85 -5.67
N HIS A 290 17.01 6.60 -4.62
CA HIS A 290 18.09 6.32 -3.68
C HIS A 290 17.61 6.38 -2.23
N GLU A 291 18.04 5.43 -1.41
CA GLU A 291 17.95 5.45 0.05
C GLU A 291 19.27 5.99 0.64
N LEU A 292 19.21 6.77 1.72
CA LEU A 292 20.39 7.32 2.39
C LEU A 292 20.56 6.83 3.81
N VAL A 293 21.82 6.64 4.20
CA VAL A 293 22.24 6.18 5.54
C VAL A 293 23.41 7.04 6.02
N ALA A 294 23.43 7.41 7.30
CA ALA A 294 24.57 8.12 7.88
C ALA A 294 25.85 7.28 7.82
N PHE A 295 26.98 7.93 7.54
CA PHE A 295 28.27 7.25 7.49
C PHE A 295 28.81 7.04 8.90
N ASP A 296 29.08 5.79 9.29
CA ASP A 296 29.74 5.44 10.54
C ASP A 296 31.26 5.31 10.29
N ASP A 297 32.08 6.09 11.00
CA ASP A 297 33.52 6.25 10.73
C ASP A 297 34.35 4.96 10.98
N ALA A 298 33.72 3.89 11.49
CA ALA A 298 34.35 2.59 11.73
C ALA A 298 34.49 1.68 10.48
N ALA A 299 33.98 2.06 9.31
CA ALA A 299 33.96 1.21 8.12
C ALA A 299 35.33 1.13 7.39
N PRO A 300 35.86 -0.08 7.07
CA PRO A 300 37.10 -0.22 6.30
C PRO A 300 36.97 0.33 4.87
N GLY A 301 37.60 1.48 4.60
CA GLY A 301 37.55 2.18 3.31
C GLY A 301 37.29 3.68 3.37
N ALA A 302 37.16 4.26 4.57
CA ALA A 302 36.81 5.66 4.86
C ALA A 302 37.73 6.78 4.26
N ASP A 303 38.73 6.43 3.46
CA ASP A 303 39.76 7.35 2.93
C ASP A 303 39.63 7.59 1.40
N ARG A 304 38.41 7.46 0.87
CA ARG A 304 38.09 7.66 -0.57
C ARG A 304 37.34 8.96 -0.85
N ILE A 305 37.75 10.07 -0.22
CA ILE A 305 37.48 11.39 -0.81
C ILE A 305 38.32 11.49 -2.09
N ARG A 306 37.71 11.20 -3.25
CA ARG A 306 38.32 11.55 -4.54
C ARG A 306 38.57 13.06 -4.54
N SER A 307 39.78 13.47 -4.91
CA SER A 307 40.01 14.85 -5.35
C SER A 307 39.22 15.09 -6.64
N LEU A 308 38.00 15.61 -6.50
CA LEU A 308 37.12 15.92 -7.62
C LEU A 308 37.86 16.84 -8.59
N SER A 309 37.85 16.50 -9.88
CA SER A 309 38.33 17.44 -10.89
C SER A 309 37.37 18.63 -10.98
N ALA A 310 37.84 19.76 -11.54
CA ALA A 310 36.97 20.89 -11.82
C ALA A 310 35.77 20.50 -12.71
N TYR A 311 35.96 19.50 -13.58
CA TYR A 311 34.91 18.91 -14.41
C TYR A 311 33.89 18.11 -13.59
N ASP A 312 34.33 17.28 -12.63
CA ASP A 312 33.42 16.55 -11.73
C ASP A 312 32.62 17.50 -10.83
N ALA A 313 33.28 18.55 -10.33
CA ALA A 313 32.64 19.59 -9.54
C ALA A 313 31.56 20.33 -10.36
N GLN A 314 31.87 20.73 -11.59
CA GLN A 314 30.90 21.36 -12.50
C GLN A 314 29.73 20.41 -12.84
N ARG A 315 29.98 19.11 -13.03
CA ARG A 315 28.93 18.11 -13.24
C ARG A 315 28.01 17.92 -12.03
N ILE A 316 28.55 17.93 -10.80
CA ILE A 316 27.72 17.95 -9.58
C ILE A 316 26.89 19.23 -9.55
N GLU A 317 27.48 20.39 -9.83
CA GLU A 317 26.79 21.68 -9.70
C GLU A 317 25.69 21.90 -10.74
N GLN A 318 25.76 21.25 -11.90
CA GLN A 318 24.68 21.22 -12.89
C GLN A 318 23.60 20.18 -12.53
N ALA A 319 23.99 18.93 -12.24
CA ALA A 319 23.05 17.83 -12.06
C ALA A 319 22.39 17.80 -10.66
N ALA A 320 22.94 18.51 -9.68
CA ALA A 320 22.40 18.64 -8.32
C ALA A 320 22.04 20.08 -7.92
N ALA A 321 21.93 21.01 -8.87
CA ALA A 321 21.48 22.38 -8.61
C ALA A 321 20.17 22.50 -7.79
N PRO A 322 19.15 21.64 -7.98
CA PRO A 322 17.92 21.71 -7.20
C PRO A 322 18.05 21.20 -5.75
N ALA A 323 19.09 20.42 -5.42
CA ALA A 323 19.16 19.64 -4.18
C ALA A 323 19.02 20.50 -2.92
N ALA A 324 19.66 21.68 -2.90
CA ALA A 324 19.56 22.61 -1.77
C ALA A 324 18.15 23.16 -1.55
N ALA A 325 17.40 23.42 -2.63
CA ALA A 325 15.99 23.81 -2.53
C ALA A 325 15.10 22.63 -2.17
N ALA A 326 15.32 21.43 -2.72
CA ALA A 326 14.54 20.25 -2.38
C ALA A 326 14.64 19.94 -0.88
N ILE A 327 15.85 20.00 -0.29
CA ILE A 327 16.05 19.88 1.16
C ILE A 327 15.35 21.03 1.90
N ALA A 328 15.53 22.30 1.51
CA ALA A 328 14.91 23.44 2.21
C ALA A 328 13.37 23.45 2.15
N ASN A 329 12.80 22.95 1.06
CA ASN A 329 11.36 22.78 0.87
C ASN A 329 10.84 21.62 1.74
N ALA A 330 11.56 20.50 1.79
CA ALA A 330 11.22 19.37 2.66
C ALA A 330 11.33 19.75 4.16
N LEU A 331 12.36 20.52 4.53
CA LEU A 331 12.48 21.10 5.88
C LEU A 331 11.32 22.04 6.21
N HIS A 332 10.79 22.79 5.24
CA HIS A 332 9.64 23.65 5.47
C HIS A 332 8.32 22.88 5.58
N ASP A 333 8.08 21.90 4.72
CA ASP A 333 6.90 21.02 4.78
C ASP A 333 6.85 20.24 6.10
N ALA A 334 8.01 19.77 6.57
CA ALA A 334 8.19 19.21 7.90
C ALA A 334 7.84 20.20 9.02
N THR A 335 8.54 21.34 9.06
CA THR A 335 8.64 22.17 10.28
C THR A 335 7.70 23.38 10.32
N GLY A 336 7.12 23.77 9.18
CA GLY A 336 6.52 25.09 8.97
C GLY A 336 7.51 26.26 8.95
N VAL A 337 8.80 26.03 9.24
CA VAL A 337 9.85 27.05 9.28
C VAL A 337 10.56 27.11 7.93
N ARG A 338 10.61 28.29 7.29
CA ARG A 338 11.29 28.44 6.00
C ARG A 338 12.76 28.80 6.21
N PHE A 339 13.66 27.84 5.96
CA PHE A 339 15.11 28.06 5.98
C PHE A 339 15.55 28.74 4.68
N ARG A 340 15.84 30.05 4.74
CA ARG A 340 16.18 30.87 3.56
C ARG A 340 17.69 31.04 3.30
N ALA A 341 18.54 30.30 4.01
CA ALA A 341 19.99 30.24 3.78
C ALA A 341 20.61 28.94 4.34
N PRO A 342 21.51 28.25 3.60
CA PRO A 342 22.28 27.09 4.10
C PRO A 342 23.46 27.53 5.01
N PRO A 343 24.19 26.60 5.67
CA PRO A 343 23.89 25.17 5.80
C PRO A 343 22.64 24.90 6.64
N PHE A 344 22.13 23.67 6.54
CA PHE A 344 20.98 23.18 7.30
C PHE A 344 21.41 22.16 8.36
N ASP A 345 22.31 22.59 9.25
CA ASP A 345 22.77 21.78 10.37
C ASP A 345 21.74 21.70 11.51
N ALA A 346 21.89 20.67 12.36
CA ALA A 346 20.97 20.39 13.47
C ALA A 346 20.90 21.51 14.52
N ALA A 347 21.97 22.28 14.72
CA ALA A 347 21.99 23.36 15.70
C ALA A 347 21.08 24.51 15.23
N ARG A 348 21.21 24.90 13.96
CA ARG A 348 20.42 25.96 13.32
C ARG A 348 18.94 25.59 13.18
N ILE A 349 18.64 24.32 12.92
CA ILE A 349 17.27 23.80 12.84
C ILE A 349 16.62 23.79 14.23
N ARG A 350 17.32 23.28 15.25
CA ARG A 350 16.83 23.27 16.64
C ARG A 350 16.56 24.67 17.19
N GLU A 351 17.42 25.65 16.89
CA GLU A 351 17.19 27.05 17.28
C GLU A 351 15.88 27.61 16.70
N ALA A 352 15.60 27.30 15.43
CA ALA A 352 14.44 27.80 14.73
C ALA A 352 13.12 27.14 15.18
N LEU A 353 13.16 25.86 15.59
CA LEU A 353 12.01 25.08 16.06
C LEU A 353 11.52 25.45 17.48
N ALA A 354 12.31 26.19 18.26
CA ALA A 354 12.03 26.51 19.66
C ALA A 354 10.97 27.63 19.90
N ARG A 355 10.05 27.87 18.95
CA ARG A 355 9.07 28.98 18.99
C ARG A 355 7.61 28.44 18.88
N PRO A 356 6.65 28.84 19.76
CA PRO A 356 5.38 28.09 19.99
C PRO A 356 4.10 28.55 19.22
N VAL A 357 3.08 27.66 19.14
CA VAL A 357 1.76 27.81 18.44
C VAL A 357 0.64 26.93 19.12
N PRO A 358 -0.72 27.20 19.08
CA PRO A 358 -1.77 26.56 19.94
C PRO A 358 -2.99 25.78 19.27
N VAL A 359 -3.78 24.95 20.02
CA VAL A 359 -4.84 23.94 19.57
C VAL A 359 -5.97 23.62 20.64
N ASP A 360 -7.05 22.82 20.36
CA ASP A 360 -8.22 22.39 21.26
C ASP A 360 -8.84 20.93 20.98
N SER A 361 -9.96 20.44 21.61
CA SER A 361 -10.18 19.03 22.16
C SER A 361 -11.60 18.27 22.22
N GLY A 362 -11.67 16.95 22.62
CA GLY A 362 -12.86 16.09 23.09
C GLY A 362 -13.19 14.72 22.33
N GLU A 363 -13.99 13.65 22.71
CA GLU A 363 -14.50 12.92 23.95
C GLU A 363 -15.16 11.47 23.63
N SER A 364 -15.83 10.66 24.52
CA SER A 364 -16.24 9.19 24.28
C SER A 364 -17.36 8.47 25.15
N HIS A 365 -17.82 7.19 24.90
CA HIS A 365 -18.22 6.04 25.84
C HIS A 365 -19.16 4.84 25.34
N SER A 366 -19.44 3.77 26.18
CA SER A 366 -19.94 2.38 25.79
C SER A 366 -20.78 1.52 26.82
N GLY A 367 -21.20 0.24 26.51
CA GLY A 367 -21.85 -0.78 27.43
C GLY A 367 -22.30 -2.16 26.81
N THR A 368 -22.38 -3.30 27.56
CA THR A 368 -22.39 -4.72 26.98
C THR A 368 -23.41 -5.85 27.49
N PRO A 369 -23.11 -7.10 28.02
CA PRO A 369 -23.64 -8.40 27.46
C PRO A 369 -24.18 -9.56 28.42
N ARG A 370 -24.79 -10.68 27.91
CA ARG A 370 -24.94 -12.04 28.60
C ARG A 370 -25.37 -13.27 27.72
N ARG A 371 -25.09 -14.55 28.11
CA ARG A 371 -25.30 -15.83 27.34
C ARG A 371 -25.46 -17.13 28.23
N ALA A 372 -25.70 -18.34 27.65
CA ALA A 372 -25.78 -19.66 28.35
C ALA A 372 -25.37 -20.90 27.47
N SER A 373 -25.19 -22.11 28.05
CA SER A 373 -24.49 -23.32 27.48
C SER A 373 -25.04 -24.68 28.06
N SER A 374 -24.62 -25.95 27.84
CA SER A 374 -23.64 -26.74 27.01
C SER A 374 -23.95 -28.29 27.13
N ARG A 375 -23.37 -29.20 26.29
CA ARG A 375 -23.39 -30.70 26.45
C ARG A 375 -22.08 -31.41 25.97
N TRP A 376 -21.38 -32.16 26.83
CA TRP A 376 -20.07 -32.84 26.51
C TRP A 376 -19.91 -34.31 27.00
N ARG A 377 -20.80 -34.82 27.88
CA ARG A 377 -20.53 -36.01 28.73
C ARG A 377 -20.63 -37.41 28.08
N ARG A 378 -19.78 -37.81 27.11
CA ARG A 378 -19.74 -39.22 26.62
C ARG A 378 -18.40 -39.92 26.34
N TRP A 379 -17.25 -39.25 26.30
CA TRP A 379 -15.96 -39.89 25.92
C TRP A 379 -14.99 -40.13 27.09
N LEU A 380 -15.22 -41.18 27.90
CA LEU A 380 -14.24 -41.70 28.90
C LEU A 380 -14.38 -43.22 29.11
N ALA A 381 -14.08 -44.04 28.09
CA ALA A 381 -13.98 -45.50 28.25
C ALA A 381 -13.06 -46.16 27.19
N GLY A 382 -11.85 -46.56 27.60
CA GLY A 382 -10.90 -47.38 26.80
C GLY A 382 -9.60 -46.67 26.40
N GLY A 383 -8.45 -47.35 26.51
CA GLY A 383 -7.15 -46.83 26.05
C GLY A 383 -5.93 -47.00 26.98
N GLY A 384 -5.82 -48.11 27.71
CA GLY A 384 -4.77 -48.37 28.71
C GLY A 384 -3.36 -48.62 28.16
N ALA A 385 -2.74 -47.61 27.55
CA ALA A 385 -1.29 -47.50 27.31
C ALA A 385 -0.92 -46.04 27.03
N GLY A 386 -1.62 -45.43 26.06
CA GLY A 386 -1.54 -44.00 25.78
C GLY A 386 -1.91 -43.14 26.99
N GLY A 387 -2.82 -43.61 27.86
CA GLY A 387 -3.12 -42.95 29.12
C GLY A 387 -1.94 -42.89 30.12
N VAL A 388 -0.97 -43.81 30.04
CA VAL A 388 0.23 -43.77 30.92
C VAL A 388 1.28 -42.83 30.36
N VAL A 389 1.57 -42.90 29.05
CA VAL A 389 2.53 -41.98 28.40
C VAL A 389 1.99 -40.55 28.39
N GLY A 390 0.71 -40.36 28.02
CA GLY A 390 0.02 -39.07 28.11
C GLY A 390 -0.14 -38.57 29.55
N GLY A 391 -0.31 -39.49 30.52
CA GLY A 391 -0.28 -39.16 31.94
C GLY A 391 1.08 -38.66 32.42
N LEU A 392 2.17 -39.29 31.98
CA LEU A 392 3.55 -38.87 32.30
C LEU A 392 3.96 -37.58 31.59
N ILE A 393 3.55 -37.37 30.33
CA ILE A 393 3.73 -36.10 29.61
C ILE A 393 2.91 -34.99 30.28
N GLY A 394 1.65 -35.25 30.63
CA GLY A 394 0.80 -34.31 31.37
C GLY A 394 1.39 -33.97 32.75
N LEU A 395 1.94 -34.95 33.46
CA LEU A 395 2.62 -34.75 34.74
C LEU A 395 3.92 -33.93 34.58
N ALA A 396 4.71 -34.18 33.53
CA ALA A 396 5.90 -33.38 33.22
C ALA A 396 5.53 -31.92 32.89
N CYS A 397 4.49 -31.70 32.08
CA CYS A 397 3.95 -30.36 31.78
C CYS A 397 3.29 -29.68 33.00
N ALA A 398 2.89 -30.45 34.02
CA ALA A 398 2.37 -29.93 35.27
C ALA A 398 3.48 -29.55 36.28
N ILE A 399 4.61 -30.28 36.29
CA ILE A 399 5.71 -30.10 37.23
C ILE A 399 6.74 -29.07 36.75
N LEU A 400 7.02 -28.99 35.44
CA LEU A 400 7.93 -27.98 34.92
C LEU A 400 7.40 -26.56 35.18
N PRO A 401 8.23 -25.61 35.65
CA PRO A 401 7.84 -24.22 35.74
C PRO A 401 7.54 -23.68 34.33
N GLY A 402 6.36 -23.09 34.16
CA GLY A 402 5.97 -22.50 32.88
C GLY A 402 6.84 -21.28 32.52
N PRO A 403 6.76 -20.80 31.26
CA PRO A 403 7.45 -19.60 30.82
C PRO A 403 7.21 -18.42 31.77
N ALA A 404 8.26 -17.71 32.16
CA ALA A 404 8.12 -16.59 33.09
C ALA A 404 7.25 -15.47 32.48
N PRO A 405 6.40 -14.80 33.29
CA PRO A 405 5.68 -13.61 32.85
C PRO A 405 6.66 -12.50 32.52
N ILE A 406 6.42 -11.79 31.43
CA ILE A 406 7.13 -10.54 31.11
C ILE A 406 6.38 -9.40 31.80
N ALA A 407 7.12 -8.58 32.53
CA ALA A 407 6.56 -7.44 33.24
C ALA A 407 5.81 -6.51 32.26
N PRO A 408 4.64 -5.96 32.67
CA PRO A 408 3.96 -4.98 31.84
C PRO A 408 4.80 -3.71 31.69
N ILE A 409 4.72 -3.06 30.54
CA ILE A 409 5.32 -1.73 30.35
C ILE A 409 4.39 -0.64 30.89
N ALA A 410 4.97 0.53 31.21
CA ALA A 410 4.19 1.68 31.62
C ALA A 410 3.30 2.16 30.46
N THR A 411 1.99 2.17 30.70
CA THR A 411 0.96 2.56 29.73
C THR A 411 0.98 4.07 29.57
N GLY A 412 1.12 4.54 28.32
CA GLY A 412 1.68 5.85 27.96
C GLY A 412 2.96 5.71 27.11
N GLY A 413 3.64 4.56 27.17
CA GLY A 413 4.76 4.25 26.27
C GLY A 413 4.41 4.17 24.78
N ALA A 414 3.14 3.95 24.43
CA ALA A 414 2.67 4.00 23.04
C ALA A 414 2.60 5.44 22.48
N GLU A 415 2.41 6.44 23.33
CA GLU A 415 2.38 7.86 22.95
C GLU A 415 3.80 8.42 22.68
N GLY A 416 4.84 7.72 23.14
CA GLY A 416 6.26 8.03 22.89
C GLY A 416 6.99 7.02 21.99
N ALA A 417 6.30 6.04 21.43
CA ALA A 417 6.89 5.04 20.54
C ALA A 417 6.84 5.55 19.08
N MET A 418 7.87 6.31 18.71
CA MET A 418 8.05 6.89 17.38
C MET A 418 8.22 5.84 16.26
N TRP A 419 7.13 5.24 15.78
CA TRP A 419 7.17 4.33 14.64
C TRP A 419 7.14 5.10 13.31
N SER A 420 8.04 4.73 12.38
CA SER A 420 8.05 5.35 11.06
C SER A 420 6.83 4.92 10.26
N ALA A 421 6.37 5.76 9.35
CA ALA A 421 5.26 5.41 8.48
C ALA A 421 5.48 4.20 7.60
N ALA A 422 6.71 3.98 7.13
CA ALA A 422 7.07 2.76 6.41
C ALA A 422 6.95 1.53 7.32
N THR A 423 7.20 1.68 8.62
CA THR A 423 6.97 0.66 9.65
C THR A 423 5.47 0.42 9.88
N LEU A 424 4.67 1.49 10.00
CA LEU A 424 3.22 1.40 10.21
C LEU A 424 2.48 0.83 8.98
N GLU A 425 2.85 1.25 7.77
CA GLU A 425 2.28 0.74 6.51
C GLU A 425 2.69 -0.72 6.27
N ARG A 426 3.95 -1.07 6.49
CA ARG A 426 4.40 -2.47 6.47
C ARG A 426 3.65 -3.32 7.50
N GLY A 427 3.36 -2.76 8.67
CA GLY A 427 2.53 -3.39 9.68
C GLY A 427 1.07 -3.54 9.27
N ARG A 428 0.48 -2.53 8.61
CA ARG A 428 -0.87 -2.57 8.02
C ARG A 428 -0.98 -3.67 6.97
N LEU A 429 0.00 -3.76 6.08
CA LEU A 429 0.06 -4.79 5.04
C LEU A 429 0.21 -6.20 5.64
N ILE A 430 1.01 -6.38 6.70
CA ILE A 430 1.09 -7.66 7.42
C ILE A 430 -0.21 -7.97 8.20
N ALA A 431 -0.88 -6.96 8.76
CA ALA A 431 -2.16 -7.12 9.46
C ALA A 431 -3.33 -7.44 8.51
N LEU A 432 -3.31 -6.92 7.28
CA LEU A 432 -4.22 -7.29 6.20
C LEU A 432 -3.92 -8.68 5.67
N ALA A 433 -2.65 -8.97 5.35
CA ALA A 433 -2.25 -10.28 4.87
C ALA A 433 -2.52 -11.39 5.87
N GLY A 434 -2.43 -11.12 7.18
CA GLY A 434 -2.75 -12.07 8.24
C GLY A 434 -4.12 -11.91 8.88
N ASP A 435 -5.09 -11.35 8.13
CA ASP A 435 -6.52 -11.30 8.47
C ASP A 435 -6.83 -10.85 9.92
N CYS A 436 -5.99 -9.97 10.48
CA CYS A 436 -6.03 -9.64 11.90
C CYS A 436 -7.36 -8.99 12.27
N ALA A 437 -7.85 -8.09 11.42
CA ALA A 437 -9.15 -7.46 11.60
C ALA A 437 -10.33 -8.42 11.37
N VAL A 438 -10.18 -9.48 10.58
CA VAL A 438 -11.22 -10.49 10.37
C VAL A 438 -11.37 -11.33 11.64
N CYS A 439 -10.27 -11.89 12.14
CA CYS A 439 -10.26 -12.70 13.36
C CYS A 439 -10.61 -11.88 14.62
N HIS A 440 -10.06 -10.67 14.76
CA HIS A 440 -10.16 -9.87 15.99
C HIS A 440 -11.29 -8.83 15.97
N THR A 441 -12.32 -8.99 15.15
CA THR A 441 -13.52 -8.14 15.18
C THR A 441 -14.77 -9.00 15.30
N ALA A 442 -15.55 -8.81 16.37
CA ALA A 442 -16.88 -9.42 16.48
C ALA A 442 -17.88 -8.75 15.51
N PRO A 443 -18.94 -9.44 15.04
CA PRO A 443 -20.00 -8.83 14.24
C PRO A 443 -20.63 -7.62 14.96
N GLY A 444 -20.57 -6.44 14.33
CA GLY A 444 -21.01 -5.17 14.91
C GLY A 444 -20.12 -4.61 16.03
N GLY A 445 -18.96 -5.23 16.29
CA GLY A 445 -17.93 -4.75 17.23
C GLY A 445 -16.97 -3.75 16.60
N ALA A 446 -16.14 -3.12 17.43
CA ALA A 446 -15.07 -2.25 16.96
C ALA A 446 -13.89 -3.08 16.39
N PRO A 447 -13.19 -2.60 15.35
CA PRO A 447 -12.07 -3.32 14.76
C PRO A 447 -10.99 -3.70 15.77
N ASN A 448 -10.45 -4.92 15.66
CA ASN A 448 -9.38 -5.47 16.51
C ASN A 448 -9.70 -5.60 18.02
N ALA A 449 -10.92 -5.28 18.47
CA ALA A 449 -11.34 -5.35 19.87
C ALA A 449 -11.63 -6.77 20.39
N GLY A 450 -11.51 -7.80 19.53
CA GLY A 450 -11.75 -9.20 19.84
C GLY A 450 -13.23 -9.57 20.00
N GLY A 451 -13.48 -10.76 20.54
CA GLY A 451 -14.82 -11.26 20.84
C GLY A 451 -15.50 -12.06 19.73
N LEU A 452 -14.86 -12.23 18.57
CA LEU A 452 -15.35 -13.16 17.55
C LEU A 452 -15.36 -14.59 18.13
N ALA A 453 -16.46 -15.32 17.92
CA ALA A 453 -16.67 -16.65 18.45
C ALA A 453 -16.32 -17.72 17.39
N LEU A 454 -15.07 -18.18 17.42
CA LEU A 454 -14.59 -19.28 16.58
C LEU A 454 -15.13 -20.60 17.15
N ASP A 455 -16.04 -21.26 16.43
CA ASP A 455 -16.46 -22.61 16.80
C ASP A 455 -15.45 -23.63 16.24
N THR A 456 -14.91 -24.49 17.10
CA THR A 456 -13.86 -25.45 16.73
C THR A 456 -14.24 -26.86 17.18
N PRO A 457 -13.67 -27.93 16.59
CA PRO A 457 -13.88 -29.31 17.05
C PRO A 457 -13.53 -29.55 18.53
N PHE A 458 -12.79 -28.64 19.16
CA PHE A 458 -12.38 -28.67 20.56
C PHE A 458 -13.29 -27.85 21.49
N GLY A 459 -14.23 -27.09 20.93
CA GLY A 459 -15.10 -26.14 21.63
C GLY A 459 -14.90 -24.69 21.13
N MET A 460 -15.74 -23.79 21.65
CA MET A 460 -15.77 -22.39 21.24
C MET A 460 -14.61 -21.59 21.84
N ILE A 461 -13.83 -20.95 20.97
CA ILE A 461 -12.73 -20.05 21.30
C ILE A 461 -13.17 -18.63 20.96
N TYR A 462 -12.81 -17.65 21.79
CA TYR A 462 -13.05 -16.24 21.53
C TYR A 462 -11.72 -15.52 21.26
N THR A 463 -11.68 -14.67 20.23
CA THR A 463 -10.48 -13.90 19.89
C THR A 463 -10.23 -12.78 20.89
N THR A 464 -8.96 -12.49 21.17
CA THR A 464 -8.54 -11.48 22.15
C THR A 464 -8.65 -10.07 21.59
N ASN A 465 -8.73 -9.06 22.45
CA ASN A 465 -8.52 -7.68 22.06
C ASN A 465 -7.03 -7.47 21.74
N ILE A 466 -6.71 -6.90 20.58
CA ILE A 466 -5.33 -6.61 20.13
C ILE A 466 -5.12 -5.11 19.82
N THR A 467 -6.02 -4.25 20.27
CA THR A 467 -5.82 -2.79 20.30
C THR A 467 -4.82 -2.41 21.42
N PRO A 468 -4.22 -1.20 21.42
CA PRO A 468 -3.32 -0.75 22.48
C PRO A 468 -4.05 -0.36 23.78
N ASP A 469 -5.27 -0.85 24.00
CA ASP A 469 -5.96 -0.69 25.28
C ASP A 469 -5.12 -1.30 26.43
N PRO A 470 -4.88 -0.56 27.53
CA PRO A 470 -3.94 -0.96 28.57
C PRO A 470 -4.45 -2.07 29.50
N GLU A 471 -5.77 -2.18 29.69
CA GLU A 471 -6.38 -3.09 30.67
C GLU A 471 -6.86 -4.40 30.03
N THR A 472 -7.41 -4.31 28.83
CA THR A 472 -8.11 -5.40 28.13
C THR A 472 -7.43 -5.84 26.83
N GLY A 473 -6.64 -4.96 26.21
CA GLY A 473 -5.89 -5.20 24.97
C GLY A 473 -4.40 -5.54 25.20
N ILE A 474 -3.56 -5.11 24.26
CA ILE A 474 -2.11 -5.31 24.30
C ILE A 474 -1.31 -4.07 24.73
N GLY A 475 -1.96 -2.99 25.18
CA GLY A 475 -1.31 -1.71 25.50
C GLY A 475 -0.20 -1.78 26.57
N ALA A 476 -0.29 -2.74 27.48
CA ALA A 476 0.71 -3.00 28.52
C ALA A 476 1.77 -4.05 28.13
N TRP A 477 1.82 -4.52 26.87
CA TRP A 477 2.78 -5.52 26.40
C TRP A 477 4.02 -4.84 25.83
N SER A 478 5.19 -5.40 26.07
CA SER A 478 6.42 -5.00 25.38
C SER A 478 6.56 -5.73 24.05
N TYR A 479 7.35 -5.18 23.11
CA TYR A 479 7.63 -5.88 21.85
C TYR A 479 8.15 -7.32 22.06
N PRO A 480 9.09 -7.62 22.98
CA PRO A 480 9.47 -9.01 23.29
C PRO A 480 8.31 -9.90 23.77
N ALA A 481 7.32 -9.36 24.48
CA ALA A 481 6.14 -10.13 24.89
C ALA A 481 5.18 -10.40 23.71
N PHE A 482 5.03 -9.43 22.81
CA PHE A 482 4.29 -9.61 21.57
C PHE A 482 4.98 -10.61 20.65
N ALA A 483 6.27 -10.42 20.35
CA ALA A 483 7.07 -11.32 19.53
C ALA A 483 7.06 -12.76 20.09
N ARG A 484 7.15 -12.95 21.42
CA ARG A 484 7.01 -14.27 22.05
C ARG A 484 5.63 -14.89 21.83
N ALA A 485 4.55 -14.12 21.87
CA ALA A 485 3.23 -14.63 21.50
C ALA A 485 3.16 -15.02 20.02
N MET A 486 3.58 -14.13 19.11
CA MET A 486 3.57 -14.36 17.66
C MET A 486 4.47 -15.53 17.21
N ARG A 487 5.63 -15.74 17.88
CA ARG A 487 6.62 -16.76 17.51
C ARG A 487 6.53 -18.07 18.28
N GLU A 488 6.07 -18.08 19.53
CA GLU A 488 6.12 -19.25 20.42
C GLU A 488 4.74 -19.68 20.94
N GLY A 489 3.70 -18.88 20.71
CA GLY A 489 2.37 -19.13 21.28
C GLY A 489 2.35 -18.98 22.80
N ILE A 490 3.16 -18.06 23.36
CA ILE A 490 3.25 -17.81 24.81
C ILE A 490 2.96 -16.33 25.09
N GLY A 491 1.82 -16.05 25.74
CA GLY A 491 1.38 -14.70 26.08
C GLY A 491 2.29 -13.97 27.08
N ARG A 492 2.06 -12.67 27.27
CA ARG A 492 2.84 -11.84 28.22
C ARG A 492 2.86 -12.43 29.64
N ASP A 493 1.75 -13.01 30.08
CA ASP A 493 1.59 -13.64 31.40
C ASP A 493 2.33 -14.98 31.56
N GLY A 494 2.91 -15.52 30.48
CA GLY A 494 3.54 -16.85 30.48
C GLY A 494 2.59 -18.01 30.19
N SER A 495 1.30 -17.74 29.94
CA SER A 495 0.35 -18.77 29.54
C SER A 495 0.51 -19.13 28.06
N HIS A 496 0.34 -20.41 27.73
CA HIS A 496 0.30 -20.84 26.33
C HIS A 496 -1.03 -20.45 25.69
N LEU A 497 -0.95 -19.94 24.47
CA LEU A 497 -2.07 -19.59 23.60
C LEU A 497 -2.49 -20.82 22.80
N TYR A 498 -3.79 -20.98 22.53
CA TYR A 498 -4.26 -22.09 21.69
C TYR A 498 -3.91 -21.84 20.21
N PRO A 499 -3.51 -22.87 19.45
CA PRO A 499 -3.12 -22.75 18.02
C PRO A 499 -4.27 -22.43 17.05
N ALA A 500 -5.44 -22.01 17.56
CA ALA A 500 -6.43 -21.29 16.78
C ALA A 500 -5.99 -19.84 16.49
N PHE A 501 -5.08 -19.29 17.29
CA PHE A 501 -4.23 -18.17 16.90
C PHE A 501 -3.01 -18.77 16.15
N PRO A 502 -2.78 -18.45 14.85
CA PRO A 502 -1.82 -19.17 14.01
C PRO A 502 -0.35 -18.72 14.21
N TYR A 503 0.13 -18.78 15.46
CA TYR A 503 1.55 -18.50 15.79
C TYR A 503 2.54 -19.48 15.12
N THR A 504 2.06 -20.64 14.65
CA THR A 504 2.82 -21.56 13.80
C THR A 504 3.23 -20.93 12.46
N ALA A 505 2.35 -20.11 11.88
CA ALA A 505 2.58 -19.35 10.65
C ALA A 505 3.26 -18.01 10.93
N PHE A 506 2.79 -17.24 11.92
CA PHE A 506 3.43 -15.96 12.27
C PHE A 506 4.87 -16.09 12.77
N ALA A 507 5.27 -17.25 13.32
CA ALA A 507 6.67 -17.58 13.59
C ALA A 507 7.59 -17.50 12.36
N LYS A 508 7.03 -17.62 11.14
CA LYS A 508 7.79 -17.55 9.88
C LYS A 508 8.13 -16.13 9.45
N LEU A 509 7.47 -15.12 10.02
CA LEU A 509 7.74 -13.71 9.71
C LEU A 509 9.15 -13.26 10.14
N SER A 510 9.70 -12.33 9.37
CA SER A 510 10.95 -11.63 9.67
C SER A 510 10.80 -10.76 10.92
N GLU A 511 11.90 -10.52 11.64
CA GLU A 511 11.87 -9.65 12.83
C GLU A 511 11.39 -8.22 12.51
N PRO A 512 11.80 -7.58 11.39
CA PRO A 512 11.23 -6.30 10.99
C PRO A 512 9.76 -6.35 10.54
N ASP A 513 9.18 -7.51 10.20
CA ASP A 513 7.74 -7.63 9.92
C ASP A 513 6.92 -7.77 11.21
N LEU A 514 7.41 -8.53 12.20
CA LEU A 514 6.76 -8.60 13.52
C LEU A 514 6.84 -7.27 14.27
N LEU A 515 7.97 -6.55 14.19
CA LEU A 515 8.09 -5.21 14.77
C LEU A 515 7.19 -4.20 14.05
N ALA A 516 7.02 -4.33 12.74
CA ALA A 516 6.08 -3.52 11.96
C ALA A 516 4.61 -3.82 12.34
N LEU A 517 4.23 -5.09 12.45
CA LEU A 517 2.89 -5.49 12.89
C LEU A 517 2.60 -5.00 14.32
N TYR A 518 3.55 -5.16 15.24
CA TYR A 518 3.44 -4.61 16.60
C TYR A 518 3.25 -3.09 16.59
N ALA A 519 4.06 -2.37 15.82
CA ALA A 519 3.96 -0.92 15.68
C ALA A 519 2.58 -0.49 15.16
N TYR A 520 2.08 -1.15 14.10
CA TYR A 520 0.76 -0.87 13.54
C TYR A 520 -0.36 -1.17 14.53
N LEU A 521 -0.37 -2.33 15.19
CA LEU A 521 -1.38 -2.66 16.20
C LEU A 521 -1.34 -1.69 17.37
N MET A 522 -0.15 -1.31 17.84
CA MET A 522 0.03 -0.37 18.94
C MET A 522 -0.23 1.10 18.58
N SER A 523 -0.41 1.42 17.28
CA SER A 523 -0.85 2.73 16.80
C SER A 523 -2.35 2.79 16.44
N GLN A 524 -3.11 1.72 16.64
CA GLN A 524 -4.56 1.73 16.42
C GLN A 524 -5.29 2.47 17.55
N PRO A 525 -6.53 2.93 17.34
CA PRO A 525 -7.36 3.41 18.44
C PRO A 525 -7.48 2.35 19.55
N PRO A 526 -7.18 2.66 20.83
CA PRO A 526 -7.43 1.74 21.93
C PRO A 526 -8.93 1.55 22.11
N VAL A 527 -9.38 0.30 22.28
CA VAL A 527 -10.78 -0.02 22.57
C VAL A 527 -10.84 -0.80 23.87
N THR A 528 -11.41 -0.22 24.92
CA THR A 528 -11.64 -0.91 26.19
C THR A 528 -12.78 -1.90 26.06
N HIS A 529 -12.43 -3.16 25.77
CA HIS A 529 -13.35 -4.26 25.59
C HIS A 529 -12.67 -5.55 26.03
N ALA A 530 -13.23 -6.21 27.04
CA ALA A 530 -12.80 -7.53 27.50
C ALA A 530 -13.63 -8.62 26.79
N PRO A 531 -13.05 -9.42 25.87
CA PRO A 531 -13.77 -10.49 25.20
C PRO A 531 -14.23 -11.59 26.17
N PRO A 532 -15.26 -12.38 25.83
CA PRO A 532 -15.66 -13.53 26.62
C PRO A 532 -14.50 -14.53 26.81
N GLU A 533 -14.31 -15.02 28.03
CA GLU A 533 -13.27 -16.03 28.29
C GLU A 533 -13.51 -17.31 27.48
N THR A 534 -12.48 -17.77 26.78
CA THR A 534 -12.46 -19.10 26.14
C THR A 534 -12.56 -20.20 27.20
N LYS A 535 -13.62 -21.01 27.14
CA LYS A 535 -13.92 -22.05 28.14
C LYS A 535 -14.11 -23.41 27.45
N LEU A 536 -12.98 -24.00 27.08
CA LEU A 536 -12.89 -25.36 26.56
C LEU A 536 -13.23 -26.38 27.66
N PRO A 537 -13.66 -27.61 27.31
CA PRO A 537 -13.92 -28.66 28.28
C PRO A 537 -12.61 -29.31 28.76
N PHE A 538 -12.57 -29.74 30.03
CA PHE A 538 -11.45 -30.52 30.56
C PHE A 538 -11.19 -31.79 29.72
N PRO A 539 -9.94 -32.10 29.34
CA PRO A 539 -8.68 -31.49 29.81
C PRO A 539 -8.15 -30.31 28.97
N LEU A 540 -8.88 -29.87 27.95
CA LEU A 540 -8.40 -28.86 26.98
C LEU A 540 -8.36 -27.44 27.56
N ASP A 541 -9.03 -27.20 28.70
CA ASP A 541 -8.89 -26.00 29.52
C ASP A 541 -7.47 -25.83 30.11
N GLN A 542 -6.70 -26.92 30.25
CA GLN A 542 -5.35 -26.89 30.79
C GLN A 542 -4.34 -26.40 29.74
N ARG A 543 -4.20 -25.06 29.59
CA ARG A 543 -3.24 -24.41 28.66
C ARG A 543 -1.82 -25.01 28.67
N ARG A 544 -1.33 -25.53 29.80
CA ARG A 544 -0.01 -26.21 29.88
C ARG A 544 0.14 -27.41 28.95
N LEU A 545 -0.94 -28.08 28.55
CA LEU A 545 -0.88 -29.19 27.57
C LEU A 545 -0.45 -28.71 26.18
N VAL A 546 -0.65 -27.43 25.86
CA VAL A 546 -0.16 -26.83 24.60
C VAL A 546 1.37 -26.77 24.55
N ALA A 547 2.08 -26.82 25.69
CA ALA A 547 3.54 -26.96 25.70
C ALA A 547 3.99 -28.29 25.04
N GLY A 548 3.30 -29.38 25.34
CA GLY A 548 3.53 -30.69 24.71
C GLY A 548 3.10 -30.72 23.23
N TRP A 549 2.06 -29.97 22.87
CA TRP A 549 1.65 -29.79 21.47
C TRP A 549 2.71 -29.01 20.67
N ASN A 550 3.23 -27.90 21.22
CA ASN A 550 4.29 -27.11 20.61
C ASN A 550 5.55 -27.95 20.40
N TRP A 551 5.94 -28.78 21.37
CA TRP A 551 7.09 -29.68 21.23
C TRP A 551 6.94 -30.71 20.10
N LEU A 552 5.71 -31.09 19.74
CA LEU A 552 5.43 -32.04 18.65
C LEU A 552 5.25 -31.38 17.28
N PHE A 553 4.68 -30.17 17.23
CA PHE A 553 4.11 -29.61 16.00
C PHE A 553 4.52 -28.16 15.68
N HIS A 554 5.22 -27.46 16.58
CA HIS A 554 5.61 -26.07 16.37
C HIS A 554 7.07 -25.91 15.97
N ASP A 555 7.34 -24.92 15.13
CA ASP A 555 8.69 -24.48 14.77
C ASP A 555 8.75 -22.95 14.79
N ALA A 556 9.32 -22.40 15.87
CA ALA A 556 9.42 -20.97 16.12
C ALA A 556 10.40 -20.21 15.19
N ARG A 557 11.12 -20.90 14.28
CA ARG A 557 12.13 -20.28 13.41
C ARG A 557 11.47 -19.50 12.26
N PRO A 558 11.95 -18.26 11.95
CA PRO A 558 11.63 -17.53 10.72
C PRO A 558 11.87 -18.36 9.46
N LEU A 559 11.15 -18.07 8.38
CA LEU A 559 11.42 -18.67 7.08
C LEU A 559 12.73 -18.09 6.50
N ALA A 560 13.69 -18.96 6.20
CA ALA A 560 14.86 -18.61 5.41
C ALA A 560 14.55 -18.78 3.90
N PRO A 561 14.98 -17.84 3.03
CA PRO A 561 14.87 -18.02 1.58
C PRO A 561 15.65 -19.25 1.07
N ASP A 562 15.08 -19.97 0.11
CA ASP A 562 15.73 -21.04 -0.64
C ASP A 562 16.61 -20.41 -1.75
N PRO A 563 17.96 -20.55 -1.70
CA PRO A 563 18.86 -19.97 -2.70
C PRO A 563 18.76 -20.66 -4.08
N ALA A 564 18.08 -21.80 -4.20
CA ALA A 564 17.80 -22.46 -5.47
C ALA A 564 16.49 -21.95 -6.13
N ARG A 565 15.88 -20.89 -5.60
CA ARG A 565 14.57 -20.36 -6.02
C ARG A 565 14.60 -18.86 -6.29
N SER A 566 13.69 -18.40 -7.15
CA SER A 566 13.56 -16.98 -7.48
C SER A 566 13.12 -16.14 -6.26
N ALA A 567 13.41 -14.84 -6.31
CA ALA A 567 12.92 -13.89 -5.29
C ALA A 567 11.38 -13.92 -5.19
N THR A 568 10.68 -13.96 -6.34
CA THR A 568 9.21 -14.08 -6.42
C THR A 568 8.69 -15.33 -5.73
N TRP A 569 9.31 -16.50 -5.97
CA TRP A 569 8.93 -17.76 -5.32
C TRP A 569 9.13 -17.71 -3.80
N ASN A 570 10.27 -17.18 -3.36
CA ASN A 570 10.58 -17.01 -1.94
C ASN A 570 9.63 -16.01 -1.25
N ARG A 571 9.27 -14.90 -1.90
CA ARG A 571 8.27 -13.94 -1.41
C ARG A 571 6.87 -14.56 -1.33
N GLY A 572 6.46 -15.31 -2.34
CA GLY A 572 5.18 -16.02 -2.35
C GLY A 572 5.09 -17.05 -1.23
N LYS A 573 6.14 -17.86 -1.03
CA LYS A 573 6.22 -18.80 0.08
C LYS A 573 6.17 -18.10 1.44
N TYR A 574 6.89 -16.99 1.60
CA TYR A 574 6.90 -16.19 2.82
C TYR A 574 5.52 -15.62 3.16
N LEU A 575 4.73 -15.23 2.16
CA LEU A 575 3.36 -14.77 2.36
C LEU A 575 2.41 -15.92 2.68
N VAL A 576 2.48 -17.04 1.96
CA VAL A 576 1.59 -18.21 2.13
C VAL A 576 1.81 -18.96 3.44
N ASP A 577 3.06 -19.17 3.86
CA ASP A 577 3.39 -19.84 5.13
C ASP A 577 3.51 -18.87 6.33
N GLY A 578 3.61 -17.58 6.06
CA GLY A 578 3.81 -16.53 7.06
C GLY A 578 2.52 -15.78 7.36
N ALA A 579 2.40 -14.55 6.85
CA ALA A 579 1.26 -13.69 7.15
C ALA A 579 -0.07 -14.31 6.71
N GLY A 580 -0.19 -14.70 5.44
CA GLY A 580 -1.41 -15.25 4.82
C GLY A 580 -1.81 -16.65 5.28
N HIS A 581 -0.99 -17.31 6.11
CA HIS A 581 -1.27 -18.54 6.85
C HIS A 581 -2.13 -19.59 6.10
N CYS A 582 -1.99 -19.76 4.79
CA CYS A 582 -3.04 -20.38 3.97
C CYS A 582 -3.23 -21.86 4.31
N GLY A 583 -2.18 -22.51 4.82
CA GLY A 583 -2.22 -23.86 5.38
C GLY A 583 -3.22 -24.03 6.52
N ALA A 584 -3.49 -22.97 7.30
CA ALA A 584 -4.38 -23.03 8.45
C ALA A 584 -5.81 -23.48 8.07
N CYS A 585 -6.25 -23.14 6.85
CA CYS A 585 -7.56 -23.51 6.28
C CYS A 585 -7.42 -24.57 5.18
N HIS A 586 -6.38 -24.49 4.34
CA HIS A 586 -6.24 -25.33 3.13
C HIS A 586 -5.34 -26.58 3.32
N THR A 587 -4.84 -26.87 4.51
CA THR A 587 -4.15 -28.13 4.87
C THR A 587 -5.04 -28.94 5.82
N PRO A 588 -5.21 -30.27 5.65
CA PRO A 588 -6.03 -31.04 6.55
C PRO A 588 -5.31 -31.22 7.89
N ARG A 589 -6.04 -31.07 8.99
CA ARG A 589 -5.49 -31.20 10.35
C ARG A 589 -5.51 -32.67 10.81
N ASN A 590 -4.64 -33.01 11.76
CA ASN A 590 -4.61 -34.32 12.41
C ASN A 590 -5.56 -34.35 13.64
N ALA A 591 -5.69 -35.49 14.30
CA ALA A 591 -6.60 -35.67 15.46
C ALA A 591 -6.23 -34.81 16.70
N LEU A 592 -5.08 -34.15 16.70
CA LEU A 592 -4.63 -33.18 17.72
C LEU A 592 -4.71 -31.73 17.20
N GLY A 593 -5.35 -31.49 16.07
CA GLY A 593 -5.57 -30.14 15.50
C GLY A 593 -4.37 -29.54 14.77
N ALA A 594 -3.23 -30.22 14.67
CA ALA A 594 -2.07 -29.73 13.92
C ALA A 594 -2.17 -30.04 12.43
N GLU A 595 -1.66 -29.13 11.59
CA GLU A 595 -1.64 -29.28 10.13
C GLU A 595 -0.77 -30.47 9.67
N GLN A 596 -1.23 -31.21 8.66
CA GLN A 596 -0.49 -32.35 8.10
C GLN A 596 0.51 -31.90 7.04
N GLY A 597 1.80 -32.08 7.31
CA GLY A 597 2.87 -31.74 6.36
C GLY A 597 3.03 -32.72 5.19
N GLY A 598 4.07 -32.48 4.37
CA GLY A 598 4.40 -33.35 3.23
C GLY A 598 3.32 -33.30 2.14
N ARG A 599 2.81 -34.45 1.70
CA ARG A 599 1.83 -34.55 0.61
C ARG A 599 0.41 -34.03 0.95
N ALA A 600 0.18 -33.66 2.20
CA ALA A 600 -1.09 -33.09 2.66
C ALA A 600 -1.09 -31.55 2.72
N TYR A 601 0.09 -30.92 2.70
CA TYR A 601 0.22 -29.46 2.68
C TYR A 601 -0.53 -28.84 1.49
N LEU A 602 -1.45 -27.91 1.78
CA LEU A 602 -2.34 -27.25 0.82
C LEU A 602 -3.25 -28.18 -0.02
N ALA A 603 -3.44 -29.43 0.43
CA ALA A 603 -4.26 -30.45 -0.23
C ALA A 603 -5.78 -30.36 0.08
N GLY A 604 -6.25 -29.24 0.63
CA GLY A 604 -7.63 -28.98 1.04
C GLY A 604 -7.84 -29.12 2.55
N GLY A 605 -8.92 -28.56 3.08
CA GLY A 605 -9.20 -28.56 4.51
C GLY A 605 -10.60 -28.07 4.86
N GLU A 606 -10.75 -27.52 6.06
CA GLU A 606 -12.02 -27.01 6.59
C GLU A 606 -11.76 -25.76 7.44
N ALA A 607 -12.60 -24.72 7.28
CA ALA A 607 -12.61 -23.52 8.09
C ALA A 607 -14.05 -23.05 8.30
N GLU A 608 -14.45 -22.76 9.54
CA GLU A 608 -15.80 -22.25 9.88
C GLU A 608 -16.96 -23.11 9.35
N GLY A 609 -16.72 -24.43 9.19
CA GLY A 609 -17.66 -25.38 8.61
C GLY A 609 -17.86 -25.25 7.09
N TRP A 610 -16.97 -24.55 6.39
CA TRP A 610 -16.81 -24.54 4.93
C TRP A 610 -15.67 -25.48 4.52
N VAL A 611 -15.85 -26.20 3.41
CA VAL A 611 -14.84 -27.09 2.85
C VAL A 611 -13.85 -26.29 2.01
N ALA A 612 -12.66 -26.03 2.54
CA ALA A 612 -11.61 -25.29 1.85
C ALA A 612 -11.04 -26.16 0.69
N PRO A 613 -11.14 -25.71 -0.58
CA PRO A 613 -10.63 -26.49 -1.70
C PRO A 613 -9.09 -26.57 -1.68
N PRO A 614 -8.46 -27.58 -2.32
CA PRO A 614 -7.01 -27.63 -2.43
C PRO A 614 -6.47 -26.45 -3.24
N LEU A 615 -5.35 -25.87 -2.80
CA LEU A 615 -4.61 -24.85 -3.58
C LEU A 615 -3.59 -25.48 -4.55
N ILE A 616 -3.36 -26.79 -4.41
CA ILE A 616 -2.61 -27.62 -5.37
C ILE A 616 -3.56 -28.34 -6.34
N ALA A 617 -3.05 -28.79 -7.49
CA ALA A 617 -3.81 -29.48 -8.53
C ALA A 617 -4.71 -30.61 -7.98
N SER A 618 -6.03 -30.49 -8.21
CA SER A 618 -7.05 -31.35 -7.64
C SER A 618 -8.16 -31.67 -8.66
N PRO A 619 -8.66 -32.93 -8.72
CA PRO A 619 -9.79 -33.31 -9.57
C PRO A 619 -11.15 -32.73 -9.10
N ALA A 620 -11.19 -32.05 -7.94
CA ALA A 620 -12.38 -31.33 -7.49
C ALA A 620 -12.55 -29.95 -8.17
N SER A 621 -11.47 -29.37 -8.71
CA SER A 621 -11.55 -28.16 -9.53
C SER A 621 -12.04 -28.52 -10.93
N PRO A 622 -13.10 -27.88 -11.48
CA PRO A 622 -13.61 -28.24 -12.80
C PRO A 622 -12.56 -28.05 -13.90
N VAL A 623 -11.80 -26.97 -13.84
CA VAL A 623 -10.63 -26.71 -14.69
C VAL A 623 -9.38 -26.50 -13.84
N PRO A 624 -8.17 -26.77 -14.37
CA PRO A 624 -6.94 -26.50 -13.63
C PRO A 624 -6.70 -24.99 -13.50
N TRP A 625 -6.22 -24.56 -12.33
CA TRP A 625 -5.86 -23.16 -12.08
C TRP A 625 -4.60 -22.76 -12.88
N THR A 626 -4.64 -21.58 -13.48
CA THR A 626 -3.47 -20.91 -14.08
C THR A 626 -2.97 -19.81 -13.14
N GLU A 627 -1.72 -19.35 -13.30
CA GLU A 627 -1.17 -18.28 -12.46
C GLU A 627 -1.95 -16.96 -12.63
N GLY A 628 -2.38 -16.66 -13.85
CA GLY A 628 -3.26 -15.52 -14.13
C GLY A 628 -4.63 -15.66 -13.45
N ALA A 629 -5.33 -16.79 -13.63
CA ALA A 629 -6.66 -16.99 -13.05
C ALA A 629 -6.63 -17.00 -11.51
N LEU A 630 -5.55 -17.50 -10.90
CA LEU A 630 -5.34 -17.45 -9.45
C LEU A 630 -5.01 -16.03 -8.97
N PHE A 631 -4.17 -15.29 -9.70
CA PHE A 631 -3.91 -13.87 -9.45
C PHE A 631 -5.20 -13.05 -9.52
N ASP A 632 -6.00 -13.18 -10.59
CA ASP A 632 -7.26 -12.44 -10.77
C ASP A 632 -8.23 -12.71 -9.61
N TYR A 633 -8.38 -13.97 -9.22
CA TYR A 633 -9.22 -14.37 -8.09
C TYR A 633 -8.75 -13.74 -6.77
N LEU A 634 -7.45 -13.83 -6.44
CA LEU A 634 -6.88 -13.26 -5.21
C LEU A 634 -6.78 -11.72 -5.24
N ARG A 635 -6.83 -11.10 -6.42
CA ARG A 635 -6.73 -9.65 -6.59
C ARG A 635 -8.08 -8.93 -6.63
N THR A 636 -9.16 -9.63 -7.01
CA THR A 636 -10.48 -9.03 -7.29
C THR A 636 -11.66 -9.72 -6.61
N GLY A 637 -11.50 -10.97 -6.17
CA GLY A 637 -12.59 -11.84 -5.71
C GLY A 637 -13.30 -12.63 -6.81
N PHE A 638 -12.81 -12.59 -8.06
CA PHE A 638 -13.41 -13.32 -9.18
C PHE A 638 -12.38 -13.85 -10.18
N SER A 639 -12.65 -15.04 -10.72
CA SER A 639 -12.04 -15.54 -11.95
C SER A 639 -13.13 -16.10 -12.86
N ALA A 640 -13.06 -15.79 -14.15
CA ALA A 640 -13.99 -16.33 -15.15
C ALA A 640 -13.95 -17.87 -15.24
N GLN A 641 -12.83 -18.49 -14.84
CA GLN A 641 -12.59 -19.93 -14.89
C GLN A 641 -12.98 -20.68 -13.61
N HIS A 642 -13.19 -19.98 -12.48
CA HIS A 642 -13.39 -20.61 -11.16
C HIS A 642 -14.54 -20.02 -10.32
N GLY A 643 -15.06 -18.85 -10.68
CA GLY A 643 -16.17 -18.19 -9.99
C GLY A 643 -15.74 -17.11 -8.98
N VAL A 644 -16.59 -16.89 -7.97
CA VAL A 644 -16.51 -15.78 -7.00
C VAL A 644 -16.01 -16.27 -5.64
N ALA A 645 -15.25 -15.45 -4.91
CA ALA A 645 -14.89 -15.68 -3.52
C ALA A 645 -16.11 -15.49 -2.60
N ALA A 646 -16.40 -16.52 -1.79
CA ALA A 646 -17.57 -16.59 -0.92
C ALA A 646 -17.21 -17.21 0.44
N GLY A 647 -18.05 -16.99 1.45
CA GLY A 647 -17.78 -17.43 2.82
C GLY A 647 -16.49 -16.80 3.36
N PRO A 648 -15.69 -17.53 4.16
CA PRO A 648 -14.45 -17.02 4.76
C PRO A 648 -13.43 -16.47 3.76
N MET A 649 -13.46 -16.92 2.50
CA MET A 649 -12.53 -16.41 1.46
C MET A 649 -12.87 -15.01 0.96
N ALA A 650 -14.09 -14.50 1.18
CA ALA A 650 -14.45 -13.13 0.76
C ALA A 650 -13.62 -12.06 1.49
N PRO A 651 -13.60 -11.98 2.84
CA PRO A 651 -12.78 -10.98 3.55
C PRO A 651 -11.28 -11.20 3.37
N VAL A 652 -10.80 -12.46 3.27
CA VAL A 652 -9.40 -12.78 2.96
C VAL A 652 -8.99 -12.13 1.64
N VAL A 653 -9.82 -12.24 0.60
CA VAL A 653 -9.53 -11.60 -0.69
C VAL A 653 -9.67 -10.08 -0.63
N THR A 654 -10.57 -9.51 0.19
CA THR A 654 -10.56 -8.05 0.47
C THR A 654 -9.23 -7.60 1.08
N GLY A 655 -8.64 -8.39 2.00
CA GLY A 655 -7.31 -8.15 2.56
C GLY A 655 -6.20 -8.23 1.51
N LEU A 656 -6.17 -9.31 0.72
CA LEU A 656 -5.18 -9.52 -0.35
C LEU A 656 -5.29 -8.47 -1.47
N ALA A 657 -6.51 -8.02 -1.81
CA ALA A 657 -6.75 -6.98 -2.82
C ALA A 657 -6.24 -5.58 -2.41
N ALA A 658 -5.88 -5.38 -1.14
CA ALA A 658 -5.26 -4.17 -0.61
C ALA A 658 -3.73 -4.28 -0.42
N LEU A 659 -3.12 -5.41 -0.80
CA LEU A 659 -1.67 -5.60 -0.85
C LEU A 659 -1.04 -5.09 -2.16
N PRO A 660 0.28 -4.87 -2.21
CA PRO A 660 1.00 -4.63 -3.46
C PRO A 660 0.74 -5.73 -4.49
N GLU A 661 0.60 -5.37 -5.76
CA GLU A 661 0.32 -6.34 -6.82
C GLU A 661 1.41 -7.43 -6.90
N SER A 662 2.67 -7.05 -6.68
CA SER A 662 3.83 -7.96 -6.61
C SER A 662 3.68 -9.05 -5.55
N ASP A 663 3.00 -8.77 -4.43
CA ASP A 663 2.77 -9.73 -3.35
C ASP A 663 1.67 -10.74 -3.72
N VAL A 664 0.55 -10.27 -4.27
CA VAL A 664 -0.53 -11.15 -4.77
C VAL A 664 -0.04 -12.02 -5.92
N ARG A 665 0.76 -11.44 -6.83
CA ARG A 665 1.40 -12.14 -7.95
C ARG A 665 2.45 -13.15 -7.48
N ALA A 666 3.20 -12.84 -6.41
CA ALA A 666 4.12 -13.78 -5.78
C ALA A 666 3.39 -14.95 -5.09
N ILE A 667 2.28 -14.70 -4.38
CA ILE A 667 1.42 -15.73 -3.80
C ILE A 667 0.92 -16.68 -4.90
N ALA A 668 0.35 -16.14 -5.98
CA ALA A 668 -0.13 -16.93 -7.11
C ALA A 668 0.99 -17.79 -7.72
N HIS A 669 2.16 -17.20 -7.99
CA HIS A 669 3.34 -17.88 -8.53
C HIS A 669 3.88 -19.00 -7.61
N TYR A 670 3.86 -18.79 -6.29
CA TYR A 670 4.26 -19.85 -5.36
C TYR A 670 3.27 -21.02 -5.40
N LEU A 671 1.96 -20.74 -5.29
CA LEU A 671 0.91 -21.76 -5.27
C LEU A 671 0.86 -22.58 -6.56
N THR A 672 0.96 -21.95 -7.73
CA THR A 672 1.01 -22.69 -9.02
C THR A 672 2.26 -23.55 -9.15
N SER A 673 3.41 -23.11 -8.61
CA SER A 673 4.66 -23.89 -8.66
C SER A 673 4.62 -25.21 -7.86
N LEU A 674 3.62 -25.40 -7.00
CA LEU A 674 3.37 -26.66 -6.28
C LEU A 674 2.63 -27.70 -7.15
N SER A 675 2.18 -27.29 -8.34
CA SER A 675 1.40 -28.10 -9.29
C SER A 675 2.16 -28.32 -10.60
N PRO A 676 1.79 -29.34 -11.40
CA PRO A 676 2.24 -29.42 -12.79
C PRO A 676 1.85 -28.15 -13.57
N PRO A 677 2.72 -27.60 -14.43
CA PRO A 677 2.40 -26.42 -15.23
C PRO A 677 1.13 -26.60 -16.08
N VAL A 678 0.27 -25.58 -16.07
CA VAL A 678 -1.01 -25.55 -16.81
C VAL A 678 -0.89 -24.58 -17.97
N ASP A 679 -1.13 -25.05 -19.19
CA ASP A 679 -1.27 -24.18 -20.35
C ASP A 679 -2.59 -23.38 -20.29
N ALA A 680 -2.49 -22.06 -20.51
CA ALA A 680 -3.63 -21.16 -20.36
C ALA A 680 -4.69 -21.31 -21.47
N ALA A 681 -4.29 -21.67 -22.69
CA ALA A 681 -5.24 -21.91 -23.77
C ALA A 681 -5.99 -23.23 -23.55
N MET A 682 -5.30 -24.29 -23.09
CA MET A 682 -5.93 -25.55 -22.68
C MET A 682 -6.90 -25.36 -21.51
N ALA A 683 -6.56 -24.52 -20.53
CA ALA A 683 -7.44 -24.19 -19.40
C ALA A 683 -8.70 -23.44 -19.86
N ALA A 684 -8.56 -22.44 -20.75
CA ALA A 684 -9.68 -21.68 -21.31
C ALA A 684 -10.58 -22.56 -22.19
N ASP A 685 -10.01 -23.40 -23.04
CA ASP A 685 -10.72 -24.38 -23.87
C ASP A 685 -11.47 -25.43 -23.03
N ALA A 686 -10.85 -25.90 -21.94
CA ALA A 686 -11.51 -26.77 -20.96
C ALA A 686 -12.62 -26.05 -20.16
N ALA A 687 -12.53 -24.72 -19.99
CA ALA A 687 -13.57 -23.91 -19.36
C ALA A 687 -14.77 -23.73 -20.30
N THR A 688 -14.54 -23.37 -21.57
CA THR A 688 -15.60 -23.29 -22.59
C THR A 688 -16.39 -24.59 -22.70
N ARG A 689 -15.72 -25.75 -22.67
CA ARG A 689 -16.40 -27.07 -22.65
C ARG A 689 -17.23 -27.37 -21.40
N ARG A 690 -16.96 -26.71 -20.27
CA ARG A 690 -17.70 -26.90 -19.00
C ARG A 690 -18.66 -25.75 -18.66
N ALA A 691 -18.56 -24.63 -19.37
CA ALA A 691 -19.52 -23.52 -19.29
C ALA A 691 -20.92 -23.99 -19.70
N HIS A 692 -20.98 -24.78 -20.78
CA HIS A 692 -22.18 -25.51 -21.19
C HIS A 692 -22.39 -26.71 -20.26
N GLY A 693 -23.53 -26.74 -19.58
CA GLY A 693 -23.94 -27.85 -18.74
C GLY A 693 -24.53 -29.02 -19.53
N ALA A 694 -24.90 -30.07 -18.81
CA ALA A 694 -25.38 -31.33 -19.35
C ALA A 694 -26.62 -31.19 -20.27
N GLU A 695 -26.78 -32.15 -21.17
CA GLU A 695 -28.04 -32.32 -21.91
C GLU A 695 -29.20 -32.62 -20.95
N ALA A 696 -30.43 -32.27 -21.37
CA ALA A 696 -31.63 -32.41 -20.53
C ALA A 696 -31.85 -33.83 -19.97
N VAL A 697 -31.35 -34.86 -20.66
CA VAL A 697 -31.39 -36.27 -20.24
C VAL A 697 -30.74 -36.48 -18.86
N ALA A 698 -29.68 -35.75 -18.52
CA ALA A 698 -29.02 -35.83 -17.22
C ALA A 698 -29.85 -35.24 -16.06
N THR A 699 -30.95 -34.54 -16.36
CA THR A 699 -31.80 -33.84 -15.38
C THR A 699 -33.23 -34.40 -15.29
N LEU A 700 -33.49 -35.55 -15.91
CA LEU A 700 -34.78 -36.25 -15.83
C LEU A 700 -35.09 -36.67 -14.38
N GLY A 701 -36.30 -36.41 -13.90
CA GLY A 701 -36.71 -36.64 -12.52
C GLY A 701 -36.36 -35.52 -11.54
N LEU A 702 -35.74 -34.42 -12.01
CA LEU A 702 -35.37 -33.25 -11.20
C LEU A 702 -36.18 -31.99 -11.58
N GLU A 703 -37.40 -32.17 -12.10
CA GLU A 703 -38.20 -31.08 -12.68
C GLU A 703 -38.63 -30.02 -11.64
N SER A 704 -38.73 -30.38 -10.35
CA SER A 704 -38.97 -29.40 -9.28
C SER A 704 -37.76 -28.49 -9.04
N GLY A 705 -36.57 -29.08 -8.94
CA GLY A 705 -35.31 -28.34 -8.85
C GLY A 705 -35.06 -27.46 -10.06
N ARG A 706 -35.38 -27.95 -11.27
CA ARG A 706 -35.34 -27.14 -12.50
C ARG A 706 -36.28 -25.93 -12.41
N ARG A 707 -37.56 -26.12 -12.02
CA ARG A 707 -38.51 -25.00 -11.90
C ARG A 707 -38.07 -23.97 -10.86
N ALA A 708 -37.45 -24.40 -9.76
CA ALA A 708 -36.86 -23.48 -8.77
C ALA A 708 -35.69 -22.69 -9.38
N PHE A 709 -34.76 -23.37 -10.06
CA PHE A 709 -33.63 -22.72 -10.74
C PHE A 709 -34.07 -21.73 -11.84
N ASP A 710 -35.01 -22.13 -12.69
CA ASP A 710 -35.53 -21.30 -13.79
C ASP A 710 -36.21 -20.03 -13.27
N ALA A 711 -36.88 -20.10 -12.10
CA ALA A 711 -37.58 -18.97 -11.48
C ALA A 711 -36.66 -18.06 -10.65
N ALA A 712 -35.67 -18.61 -9.95
CA ALA A 712 -34.89 -17.89 -8.94
C ALA A 712 -33.42 -17.62 -9.33
N CYS A 713 -32.81 -18.47 -10.16
CA CYS A 713 -31.36 -18.47 -10.41
C CYS A 713 -30.99 -18.14 -11.86
N ALA A 714 -31.80 -18.55 -12.83
CA ALA A 714 -31.46 -18.47 -14.27
C ALA A 714 -31.23 -17.04 -14.77
N VAL A 715 -31.86 -16.03 -14.16
CA VAL A 715 -31.67 -14.60 -14.49
C VAL A 715 -30.21 -14.15 -14.33
N CYS A 716 -29.43 -14.81 -13.46
CA CYS A 716 -28.00 -14.56 -13.24
C CYS A 716 -27.08 -15.75 -13.62
N HIS A 717 -27.60 -16.98 -13.68
CA HIS A 717 -26.80 -18.20 -13.89
C HIS A 717 -27.17 -19.01 -15.14
N ALA A 718 -27.97 -18.45 -16.07
CA ALA A 718 -28.11 -19.00 -17.41
C ALA A 718 -26.76 -19.02 -18.16
N GLU A 719 -26.63 -19.91 -19.15
CA GLU A 719 -25.36 -20.18 -19.85
C GLU A 719 -24.81 -18.98 -20.65
N SER A 720 -25.64 -17.98 -20.92
CA SER A 720 -25.23 -16.71 -21.54
C SER A 720 -24.68 -15.68 -20.54
N GLY A 721 -24.56 -16.02 -19.25
CA GLY A 721 -24.21 -15.09 -18.18
C GLY A 721 -25.38 -14.21 -17.70
N GLY A 722 -26.64 -14.58 -17.97
CA GLY A 722 -27.81 -13.85 -17.46
C GLY A 722 -27.89 -12.37 -17.93
N VAL A 723 -28.51 -11.50 -17.12
CA VAL A 723 -28.55 -10.05 -17.38
C VAL A 723 -27.44 -9.30 -16.63
N GLY A 724 -26.65 -8.51 -17.37
CA GLY A 724 -25.38 -7.92 -16.92
C GLY A 724 -25.46 -6.69 -15.99
N HIS A 725 -26.61 -6.40 -15.37
CA HIS A 725 -26.82 -5.19 -14.57
C HIS A 725 -26.60 -5.33 -13.06
N PHE A 726 -26.25 -6.52 -12.55
CA PHE A 726 -26.06 -6.75 -11.10
C PHE A 726 -24.73 -7.49 -10.82
N GLY A 727 -23.61 -6.95 -11.28
CA GLY A 727 -22.26 -7.52 -11.04
C GLY A 727 -21.91 -8.74 -11.88
N VAL A 728 -20.95 -9.55 -11.40
CA VAL A 728 -20.36 -10.68 -12.15
C VAL A 728 -21.28 -11.90 -12.21
N ARG A 729 -20.99 -12.81 -13.14
CA ARG A 729 -21.88 -13.88 -13.57
C ARG A 729 -21.14 -15.22 -13.62
N PRO A 730 -20.85 -15.85 -12.46
CA PRO A 730 -20.10 -17.09 -12.42
C PRO A 730 -20.88 -18.24 -13.07
N LEU A 731 -20.24 -18.91 -14.02
CA LEU A 731 -20.76 -20.08 -14.71
C LEU A 731 -20.76 -21.29 -13.76
N MET A 732 -21.92 -21.89 -13.51
CA MET A 732 -22.07 -22.92 -12.49
C MET A 732 -21.25 -24.20 -12.76
N GLY A 733 -21.00 -24.54 -14.03
CA GLY A 733 -20.12 -25.68 -14.40
C GLY A 733 -18.63 -25.44 -14.15
N LEU A 734 -18.25 -24.21 -13.79
CA LEU A 734 -16.88 -23.81 -13.45
C LEU A 734 -16.67 -23.56 -11.95
N ASN A 735 -17.74 -23.51 -11.16
CA ASN A 735 -17.67 -23.30 -9.72
C ASN A 735 -17.28 -24.61 -8.98
N THR A 736 -16.16 -24.57 -8.26
CA THR A 736 -15.66 -25.71 -7.47
C THR A 736 -16.67 -26.25 -6.46
N SER A 737 -17.50 -25.40 -5.84
CA SER A 737 -18.55 -25.82 -4.89
C SER A 737 -19.64 -26.70 -5.52
N VAL A 738 -19.87 -26.58 -6.84
CA VAL A 738 -20.79 -27.45 -7.59
C VAL A 738 -20.13 -28.80 -7.94
N SER A 739 -18.80 -28.86 -8.01
CA SER A 739 -18.02 -30.07 -8.31
C SER A 739 -17.51 -30.84 -7.06
N GLN A 740 -17.44 -30.21 -5.89
CA GLN A 740 -16.99 -30.83 -4.63
C GLN A 740 -17.75 -32.12 -4.24
N ALA A 741 -17.10 -32.95 -3.42
CA ALA A 741 -17.65 -34.22 -2.94
C ALA A 741 -18.76 -34.04 -1.88
N ALA A 742 -18.67 -32.97 -1.07
CA ALA A 742 -19.71 -32.57 -0.12
C ALA A 742 -20.59 -31.46 -0.73
N PRO A 743 -21.90 -31.42 -0.44
CA PRO A 743 -22.80 -30.37 -0.92
C PRO A 743 -22.70 -29.06 -0.12
N ASP A 744 -22.07 -29.08 1.05
CA ASP A 744 -22.20 -28.05 2.08
C ASP A 744 -21.86 -26.63 1.61
N ASN A 745 -20.81 -26.44 0.81
CA ASN A 745 -20.45 -25.12 0.29
C ASN A 745 -21.51 -24.55 -0.67
N LEU A 746 -22.10 -25.38 -1.54
CA LEU A 746 -23.17 -24.93 -2.42
C LEU A 746 -24.45 -24.65 -1.62
N LEU A 747 -24.81 -25.54 -0.68
CA LEU A 747 -25.98 -25.34 0.17
C LEU A 747 -25.85 -24.06 1.02
N ARG A 748 -24.68 -23.77 1.59
CA ARG A 748 -24.44 -22.49 2.30
C ARG A 748 -24.67 -21.29 1.40
N VAL A 749 -24.11 -21.26 0.19
CA VAL A 749 -24.34 -20.16 -0.77
C VAL A 749 -25.82 -20.06 -1.20
N LEU A 750 -26.57 -21.17 -1.27
CA LEU A 750 -28.01 -21.14 -1.57
C LEU A 750 -28.85 -20.66 -0.38
N HIS A 751 -28.50 -21.02 0.86
CA HIS A 751 -29.16 -20.49 2.06
C HIS A 751 -28.84 -19.02 2.28
N ASP A 752 -27.55 -18.69 2.35
CA ASP A 752 -27.04 -17.46 2.96
C ASP A 752 -26.59 -16.42 1.92
N GLY A 753 -26.50 -16.80 0.65
CA GLY A 753 -26.14 -15.90 -0.44
C GLY A 753 -24.67 -15.48 -0.45
N ILE A 754 -24.43 -14.30 -1.02
CA ILE A 754 -23.17 -13.55 -1.01
C ILE A 754 -23.55 -12.07 -0.88
N ASP A 755 -24.02 -11.68 0.31
CA ASP A 755 -24.42 -10.30 0.62
C ASP A 755 -23.20 -9.39 0.90
N HIS A 756 -22.05 -9.99 1.20
CA HIS A 756 -20.77 -9.31 1.44
C HIS A 756 -19.69 -9.88 0.49
N PRO A 757 -19.70 -9.50 -0.80
CA PRO A 757 -18.67 -9.91 -1.75
C PRO A 757 -17.31 -9.27 -1.42
N ALA A 758 -16.22 -9.88 -1.88
CA ALA A 758 -14.86 -9.39 -1.63
C ALA A 758 -14.59 -7.96 -2.19
N THR A 759 -15.30 -7.56 -3.25
CA THR A 759 -15.36 -6.19 -3.78
C THR A 759 -16.77 -5.87 -4.31
N ASP A 760 -17.21 -4.61 -4.21
CA ASP A 760 -18.57 -4.18 -4.62
C ASP A 760 -18.89 -4.47 -6.10
N ALA A 761 -17.87 -4.46 -6.97
CA ALA A 761 -17.99 -4.69 -8.41
C ALA A 761 -18.49 -6.11 -8.75
N LEU A 762 -18.40 -7.05 -7.81
CA LEU A 762 -18.91 -8.41 -7.99
C LEU A 762 -20.43 -8.48 -7.94
N GLY A 763 -21.10 -7.50 -7.31
CA GLY A 763 -22.52 -7.55 -7.01
C GLY A 763 -22.88 -8.54 -5.90
N TYR A 764 -24.13 -8.51 -5.46
CA TYR A 764 -24.66 -9.41 -4.42
C TYR A 764 -25.37 -10.62 -5.04
N MET A 765 -25.39 -11.73 -4.29
CA MET A 765 -26.26 -12.88 -4.56
C MET A 765 -27.21 -13.06 -3.36
N PRO A 766 -28.54 -12.97 -3.51
CA PRO A 766 -29.45 -13.12 -2.39
C PRO A 766 -29.45 -14.55 -1.85
N GLY A 767 -29.54 -14.69 -0.53
CA GLY A 767 -29.82 -15.96 0.13
C GLY A 767 -31.28 -16.38 0.02
N PHE A 768 -31.53 -17.69 -0.14
CA PHE A 768 -32.88 -18.27 -0.25
C PHE A 768 -33.34 -19.03 1.01
N ARG A 769 -32.59 -18.93 2.12
CA ARG A 769 -32.88 -19.58 3.42
C ARG A 769 -34.36 -19.47 3.82
N ASP A 770 -34.93 -18.27 3.80
CA ASP A 770 -36.33 -18.04 4.21
C ASP A 770 -37.36 -18.20 3.07
N ALA A 771 -36.91 -18.46 1.84
CA ALA A 771 -37.75 -18.62 0.65
C ALA A 771 -38.03 -20.10 0.28
N PHE A 772 -37.15 -21.03 0.67
CA PHE A 772 -37.25 -22.45 0.34
C PHE A 772 -37.15 -23.35 1.59
N ASP A 773 -37.99 -24.39 1.65
CA ASP A 773 -37.88 -25.50 2.60
C ASP A 773 -36.65 -26.40 2.30
N ASP A 774 -36.28 -27.28 3.23
CA ASP A 774 -35.07 -28.12 3.09
C ASP A 774 -35.16 -29.18 1.98
N ARG A 775 -36.37 -29.57 1.56
CA ARG A 775 -36.59 -30.43 0.39
C ARG A 775 -36.50 -29.62 -0.91
N GLN A 776 -37.02 -28.39 -0.94
CA GLN A 776 -36.84 -27.48 -2.09
C GLN A 776 -35.36 -27.15 -2.31
N MET A 777 -34.61 -26.91 -1.24
CA MET A 777 -33.15 -26.74 -1.29
C MET A 777 -32.45 -28.01 -1.80
N ALA A 778 -32.86 -29.20 -1.34
CA ALA A 778 -32.32 -30.47 -1.81
C ALA A 778 -32.62 -30.73 -3.30
N GLU A 779 -33.85 -30.50 -3.75
CA GLU A 779 -34.28 -30.61 -5.15
C GLU A 779 -33.48 -29.64 -6.05
N LEU A 780 -33.30 -28.39 -5.61
CA LEU A 780 -32.51 -27.37 -6.31
C LEU A 780 -31.02 -27.74 -6.39
N ALA A 781 -30.40 -28.15 -5.28
CA ALA A 781 -29.00 -28.55 -5.23
C ALA A 781 -28.74 -29.82 -6.07
N ALA A 782 -29.65 -30.79 -6.06
CA ALA A 782 -29.59 -31.98 -6.91
C ALA A 782 -29.67 -31.62 -8.41
N TYR A 783 -30.58 -30.71 -8.79
CA TYR A 783 -30.67 -30.21 -10.16
C TYR A 783 -29.37 -29.49 -10.60
N ILE A 784 -28.84 -28.58 -9.77
CA ILE A 784 -27.60 -27.85 -10.07
C ILE A 784 -26.43 -28.83 -10.23
N ARG A 785 -26.30 -29.82 -9.33
CA ARG A 785 -25.27 -30.88 -9.39
C ARG A 785 -25.35 -31.68 -10.69
N ALA A 786 -26.54 -32.21 -11.02
CA ALA A 786 -26.74 -33.02 -12.21
C ALA A 786 -26.56 -32.22 -13.51
N ARG A 787 -27.00 -30.95 -13.53
CA ARG A 787 -26.89 -30.08 -14.71
C ARG A 787 -25.48 -29.57 -14.95
N TYR A 788 -24.74 -29.19 -13.92
CA TYR A 788 -23.48 -28.45 -14.07
C TYR A 788 -22.22 -29.25 -13.70
N ALA A 789 -22.36 -30.40 -13.01
CA ALA A 789 -21.26 -31.33 -12.77
C ALA A 789 -21.66 -32.81 -13.08
N PRO A 790 -22.16 -33.12 -14.29
CA PRO A 790 -22.68 -34.46 -14.63
C PRO A 790 -21.65 -35.60 -14.57
N GLY A 791 -20.35 -35.27 -14.61
CA GLY A 791 -19.26 -36.24 -14.45
C GLY A 791 -18.95 -36.64 -13.01
N GLN A 792 -19.70 -36.11 -12.02
CA GLN A 792 -19.50 -36.35 -10.60
C GLN A 792 -20.68 -37.13 -9.98
N PRO A 793 -20.47 -37.91 -8.90
CA PRO A 793 -21.56 -38.59 -8.21
C PRO A 793 -22.63 -37.62 -7.66
N ALA A 794 -23.89 -38.06 -7.73
CA ALA A 794 -25.00 -37.37 -7.06
C ALA A 794 -24.84 -37.42 -5.54
N TRP A 795 -24.98 -36.27 -4.88
CA TRP A 795 -24.93 -36.16 -3.43
C TRP A 795 -26.10 -36.91 -2.78
N GLN A 796 -25.87 -37.42 -1.57
CA GLN A 796 -26.86 -38.15 -0.76
C GLN A 796 -27.30 -37.28 0.43
N ASN A 797 -28.47 -37.59 0.99
CA ASN A 797 -29.00 -36.96 2.21
C ASN A 797 -29.04 -35.41 2.17
N LEU A 798 -29.34 -34.83 1.00
CA LEU A 798 -29.34 -33.37 0.79
C LEU A 798 -30.31 -32.61 1.71
N GLU A 799 -31.46 -33.20 2.04
CA GLU A 799 -32.42 -32.60 3.00
C GLU A 799 -31.82 -32.49 4.40
N GLU A 800 -31.14 -33.55 4.88
CA GLU A 800 -30.45 -33.55 6.18
C GLU A 800 -29.27 -32.57 6.20
N ALA A 801 -28.56 -32.43 5.08
CA ALA A 801 -27.49 -31.45 4.92
C ALA A 801 -28.03 -30.01 4.92
N SER A 802 -29.14 -29.75 4.22
CA SER A 802 -29.83 -28.46 4.23
C SER A 802 -30.34 -28.11 5.63
N ALA A 803 -31.01 -29.04 6.32
CA ALA A 803 -31.51 -28.84 7.67
C ALA A 803 -30.37 -28.61 8.69
N ARG A 804 -29.21 -29.27 8.53
CA ARG A 804 -28.00 -29.02 9.32
C ARG A 804 -27.48 -27.59 9.13
N ILE A 805 -27.36 -27.13 7.87
CA ILE A 805 -26.88 -25.78 7.53
C ILE A 805 -27.88 -24.69 7.96
N ARG A 806 -29.18 -24.99 7.90
CA ARG A 806 -30.25 -24.13 8.42
C ARG A 806 -30.18 -23.98 9.94
N GLN A 807 -29.85 -25.05 10.66
CA GLN A 807 -29.74 -25.05 12.13
C GLN A 807 -28.39 -24.52 12.65
N ALA A 808 -27.34 -24.57 11.84
CA ALA A 808 -26.13 -23.79 12.10
C ALA A 808 -26.49 -22.31 12.15
N ARG A 809 -25.99 -21.59 13.16
CA ARG A 809 -26.15 -20.14 13.24
C ARG A 809 -25.33 -19.47 12.15
N LEU A 810 -25.85 -18.36 11.65
CA LEU A 810 -25.03 -17.34 11.01
C LEU A 810 -23.94 -16.89 12.01
N HIS A 811 -22.71 -16.75 11.52
CA HIS A 811 -21.55 -16.26 12.26
C HIS A 811 -21.27 -14.80 11.88
#